data_AF-A0A396JWZ1-F1
#
_entry.id   AF-A0A396JWZ1-F1
#
_cell.length_a   1.000
_cell.length_b   1.000
_cell.length_c   1.000
_cell.angle_alpha   90.00
_cell.angle_beta   90.00
_cell.angle_gamma   90.00
#
_symmetry.space_group_name_H-M   'P 1'
#
loop_
_entity.id
_entity.type
_entity.pdbx_description
1 polymer ?
#
loop_
_entity_poly.entity_id
_entity_poly.type
_entity_poly.pdbx_seq_one_letter_code
_entity_poly.pdbx_strand_id
1 'polypeptide(L)'
;MSSEPLIQSSDSVSASRQCGEPVRIFEELPKASIVSVSRPETGEISPILLSYTIELQYKQFKWRLRKKASQVLYLQFALRKRAIIEEFHDKQEQVKEWLHSLGIVDQMVMVQDDEEPDDGAIPIHHEDSVKNRYVPSVAALSIIRPSLGGQQSVADRAKVAMQNYLNLFLGNLEIVNSREVCKFLEVSKLSFLQEYGPKLREGYVTVKHLSNISQDSDVTCFPFHWFHFCDNNWTKVWAVLKPGFLALLDDPFDNKPLDIIMFDVLPSSTGKGETKVYLAEPTKERNPLRFTFKVTSGNRSICLRTISSAKVKTWVTAINEAGLRPLEGWCSPHRFGSFAPIRGLTGDGSQAQWFVDGQAAFEAIASSIQDAKSEIFITGWWLCPELYLRRPFDSFPTFRLDSLLEEKAKQGVQIYVLIYKEVSIALKINSLYSMRRLLKIHENVRVLRSPDHFTSGVYLWSHHEKLVIIDYKICFLGGLDLCFGRYDTPEHKVGDSPSVIWPGKDYYNPRESEPNSWEDTMRDEFDRQKYPRMPWHDVHCALWGPPCRDIARHFVQRWNHAKRTKAPNEHEIPLLMPHHHMVIPHYMGRSKEIDIDDEKDEDNKKEIDKQDSFSSQSPPQDIPLLLPQEADGAVTSNGDDRNSSECSPLLSQNLEGETLVSDNQNKGFQDESVPFNLEAQCIVDSIDDWWETPEGTNDATTLEYGQVGPRTTCHCQVIRSVSQWSVGTSQPEESIHTAYCSLIEKAKHFIYIENQFFISGLAMDDTIQNRILEAIYRRILKAHKEQEDFRVIVVLPLLPGFQGGLDDGGAATVRALTHWQYRTISRERHSILHNLDAIIGRKTHDYISFYGLRSHGRLHPDGPMATSQVYVHSKLMIIDDRVALIGSSNINDRSLLGSRDSEIGVVIEDKEYVESLMNGKPWKAGKFSHSLRCSLWSEHLGLLTGEISKIMDPVADSTYKELWAATAKENTRIYHEVFACVPNDQIHSRAALRQSMVQWREKLGQTTIDLGIAPDKLIYQENGETKVTDPIDRLKSIKGLLVSFPLDFMREEDLRPAVIESEFYVAPQVYH
;
A
#
# COMPACT_ATOMS: atom_id res chain seq x y z
N MET A 1 52.86 -6.57 -35.33
CA MET A 1 53.93 -5.56 -35.51
C MET A 1 53.23 -4.26 -35.85
N SER A 2 53.43 -3.14 -35.16
CA SER A 2 54.35 -2.74 -34.07
C SER A 2 53.74 -1.49 -33.39
N SER A 3 54.01 -1.07 -32.16
CA SER A 3 54.75 -1.57 -30.98
C SER A 3 54.41 -0.61 -29.82
N GLU A 4 54.64 -0.98 -28.56
CA GLU A 4 54.35 -0.14 -27.39
C GLU A 4 55.23 1.13 -27.33
N PRO A 5 54.90 2.07 -26.42
CA PRO A 5 55.68 2.10 -25.17
C PRO A 5 54.82 2.06 -23.89
N LEU A 6 55.40 1.48 -22.83
CA LEU A 6 54.80 1.46 -21.49
C LEU A 6 54.82 2.84 -20.84
N ILE A 7 53.83 3.12 -19.99
CA ILE A 7 53.87 4.21 -18.98
C ILE A 7 53.67 3.59 -17.59
N GLN A 8 54.28 4.23 -16.59
CA GLN A 8 54.61 3.67 -15.28
C GLN A 8 53.40 3.32 -14.40
N SER A 9 53.62 2.37 -13.49
CA SER A 9 52.76 2.10 -12.34
C SER A 9 52.65 3.33 -11.42
N SER A 10 51.42 3.76 -11.15
CA SER A 10 51.10 4.74 -10.10
C SER A 10 50.57 4.05 -8.83
N ASP A 11 50.67 4.76 -7.71
CA ASP A 11 50.66 4.19 -6.36
C ASP A 11 49.37 3.45 -5.97
N SER A 12 49.56 2.37 -5.22
CA SER A 12 48.47 1.69 -4.51
C SER A 12 47.96 2.58 -3.38
N VAL A 13 46.92 3.38 -3.64
CA VAL A 13 46.20 4.12 -2.61
C VAL A 13 45.58 3.13 -1.64
N SER A 14 46.25 2.93 -0.51
CA SER A 14 45.72 2.13 0.60
C SER A 14 44.48 2.83 1.13
N ALA A 15 43.31 2.24 0.88
CA ALA A 15 42.05 2.72 1.41
C ALA A 15 42.11 2.64 2.95
N SER A 16 42.37 3.78 3.58
CA SER A 16 42.36 3.91 5.03
C SER A 16 40.96 3.58 5.53
N ARG A 17 40.83 2.46 6.25
CA ARG A 17 39.60 2.13 6.96
C ARG A 17 39.31 3.28 7.91
N GLN A 18 38.32 4.12 7.59
CA GLN A 18 37.75 5.05 8.54
C GLN A 18 37.33 4.23 9.76
N CYS A 19 37.87 4.59 10.93
CA CYS A 19 37.59 3.87 12.16
C CYS A 19 36.17 4.24 12.59
N GLY A 20 35.19 3.42 12.17
CA GLY A 20 33.79 3.63 12.49
C GLY A 20 33.57 3.66 14.00
N GLU A 21 32.69 4.55 14.45
CA GLU A 21 32.40 4.71 15.88
C GLU A 21 31.95 3.38 16.52
N PRO A 22 32.32 3.13 17.79
CA PRO A 22 31.95 1.89 18.47
C PRO A 22 30.44 1.78 18.57
N VAL A 23 29.88 0.75 17.92
CA VAL A 23 28.42 0.56 17.78
C VAL A 23 27.74 0.46 19.15
N ARG A 24 26.80 1.37 19.43
CA ARG A 24 26.03 1.45 20.67
C ARG A 24 24.57 0.99 20.48
N ILE A 25 23.93 0.74 21.62
CA ILE A 25 22.50 0.50 21.83
C ILE A 25 21.93 1.56 22.79
N PHE A 26 22.76 2.02 23.74
CA PHE A 26 22.47 3.07 24.70
C PHE A 26 23.35 4.30 24.43
N GLU A 27 22.73 5.45 24.16
CA GLU A 27 23.43 6.74 24.04
C GLU A 27 23.47 7.51 25.37
N GLU A 28 22.47 7.28 26.23
CA GLU A 28 22.42 7.75 27.62
C GLU A 28 22.41 6.55 28.58
N LEU A 29 22.75 6.77 29.85
CA LEU A 29 22.76 5.72 30.87
C LEU A 29 21.32 5.32 31.26
N PRO A 30 20.90 4.06 31.04
CA PRO A 30 19.58 3.59 31.45
C PRO A 30 19.53 3.41 32.97
N LYS A 31 18.38 3.75 33.57
CA LYS A 31 18.12 3.61 35.01
C LYS A 31 17.53 2.23 35.29
N ALA A 32 17.79 1.67 36.48
CA ALA A 32 17.14 0.44 36.91
C ALA A 32 16.78 0.45 38.39
N SER A 33 15.71 -0.24 38.75
CA SER A 33 15.26 -0.43 40.12
C SER A 33 14.91 -1.90 40.40
N ILE A 34 15.23 -2.38 41.61
CA ILE A 34 14.76 -3.70 42.07
C ILE A 34 13.34 -3.56 42.62
N VAL A 35 12.36 -4.05 41.85
CA VAL A 35 10.95 -4.08 42.26
C VAL A 35 10.79 -5.04 43.43
N SER A 36 11.14 -6.31 43.24
CA SER A 36 10.97 -7.39 44.23
C SER A 36 12.11 -8.41 44.18
N VAL A 37 12.27 -9.16 45.28
CA VAL A 37 13.17 -10.31 45.38
C VAL A 37 12.34 -11.52 45.77
N SER A 38 12.44 -12.60 44.99
CA SER A 38 11.69 -13.84 45.18
C SER A 38 12.64 -15.00 45.50
N ARG A 39 12.16 -15.97 46.28
CA ARG A 39 12.87 -17.22 46.61
C ARG A 39 12.24 -18.39 45.83
N PRO A 40 12.91 -19.55 45.72
CA PRO A 40 12.25 -20.79 45.37
C PRO A 40 11.20 -21.19 46.41
N GLU A 41 10.31 -22.11 46.03
CA GLU A 41 9.37 -22.77 46.96
C GLU A 41 10.02 -23.95 47.70
N THR A 42 11.17 -24.44 47.24
CA THR A 42 12.03 -25.37 47.98
C THR A 42 12.68 -24.67 49.17
N GLY A 43 12.69 -25.32 50.33
CA GLY A 43 13.06 -24.70 51.62
C GLY A 43 14.55 -24.36 51.83
N GLU A 44 15.35 -24.30 50.77
CA GLU A 44 16.78 -24.03 50.84
C GLU A 44 17.09 -22.54 50.95
N ILE A 45 17.85 -22.15 51.98
CA ILE A 45 18.17 -20.74 52.28
C ILE A 45 19.48 -20.32 51.59
N SER A 46 19.64 -20.66 50.31
CA SER A 46 20.85 -20.32 49.53
C SER A 46 20.65 -19.02 48.73
N PRO A 47 21.46 -17.96 48.96
CA PRO A 47 21.33 -16.68 48.25
C PRO A 47 21.50 -16.77 46.72
N ILE A 48 22.19 -17.80 46.21
CA ILE A 48 22.38 -18.00 44.76
C ILE A 48 21.05 -18.34 44.03
N LEU A 49 20.05 -18.82 44.79
CA LEU A 49 18.73 -19.17 44.29
C LEU A 49 17.75 -17.98 44.26
N LEU A 50 18.16 -16.81 44.78
CA LEU A 50 17.33 -15.60 44.74
C LEU A 50 17.05 -15.16 43.31
N SER A 51 15.80 -14.76 43.05
CA SER A 51 15.34 -14.27 41.76
C SER A 51 14.82 -12.84 41.87
N TYR A 52 15.56 -11.90 41.27
CA TYR A 52 15.31 -10.46 41.31
C TYR A 52 14.39 -10.05 40.16
N THR A 53 13.39 -9.22 40.46
CA THR A 53 12.60 -8.49 39.45
C THR A 53 13.20 -7.10 39.28
N ILE A 54 13.82 -6.85 38.13
CA ILE A 54 14.46 -5.59 37.78
C ILE A 54 13.49 -4.83 36.86
N GLU A 55 13.15 -3.59 37.19
CA GLU A 55 12.49 -2.65 36.28
C GLU A 55 13.54 -1.66 35.74
N LEU A 56 13.71 -1.63 34.43
CA LEU A 56 14.61 -0.71 33.73
C LEU A 56 13.83 0.40 33.03
N GLN A 57 14.45 1.56 32.93
CA GLN A 57 14.01 2.71 32.15
C GLN A 57 15.15 3.25 31.29
N TYR A 58 14.88 3.51 30.01
CA TYR A 58 15.79 4.19 29.08
C TYR A 58 14.97 5.18 28.26
N LYS A 59 15.28 6.48 28.32
CA LYS A 59 14.41 7.54 27.79
C LYS A 59 12.95 7.33 28.24
N GLN A 60 12.01 7.22 27.29
CA GLN A 60 10.59 6.92 27.50
C GLN A 60 10.27 5.42 27.69
N PHE A 61 11.18 4.51 27.37
CA PHE A 61 10.94 3.06 27.45
C PHE A 61 11.08 2.52 28.86
N LYS A 62 10.17 1.62 29.27
CA LYS A 62 10.26 0.85 30.51
C LYS A 62 10.04 -0.63 30.25
N TRP A 63 10.85 -1.50 30.85
CA TRP A 63 10.68 -2.96 30.76
C TRP A 63 11.07 -3.66 32.06
N ARG A 64 10.55 -4.87 32.28
CA ARG A 64 10.84 -5.69 33.47
C ARG A 64 11.55 -6.98 33.08
N LEU A 65 12.60 -7.31 33.82
CA LEU A 65 13.36 -8.56 33.71
C LEU A 65 13.25 -9.35 35.02
N ARG A 66 13.30 -10.69 34.94
CA ARG A 66 13.49 -11.55 36.11
C ARG A 66 14.80 -12.33 35.97
N LYS A 67 15.73 -12.15 36.90
CA LYS A 67 17.09 -12.75 36.85
C LYS A 67 17.42 -13.49 38.13
N LYS A 68 17.99 -14.70 38.01
CA LYS A 68 18.59 -15.44 39.15
C LYS A 68 19.87 -14.75 39.60
N ALA A 69 20.24 -14.84 40.88
CA ALA A 69 21.54 -14.38 41.39
C ALA A 69 22.72 -15.01 40.63
N SER A 70 22.61 -16.30 40.26
CA SER A 70 23.60 -17.00 39.40
C SER A 70 23.87 -16.30 38.06
N GLN A 71 22.86 -15.66 37.45
CA GLN A 71 23.01 -14.95 36.18
C GLN A 71 23.73 -13.61 36.34
N VAL A 72 23.61 -12.97 37.51
CA VAL A 72 24.34 -11.74 37.86
C VAL A 72 25.82 -12.09 38.15
N LEU A 73 26.04 -13.21 38.84
CA LEU A 73 27.36 -13.82 39.01
C LEU A 73 28.04 -14.10 37.66
N TYR A 74 27.33 -14.75 36.73
CA TYR A 74 27.85 -15.02 35.39
C TYR A 74 28.23 -13.74 34.64
N LEU A 75 27.41 -12.67 34.71
CA LEU A 75 27.74 -11.38 34.12
C LEU A 75 29.07 -10.82 34.68
N GLN A 76 29.26 -10.87 36.00
CA GLN A 76 30.51 -10.41 36.63
C GLN A 76 31.74 -11.20 36.15
N PHE A 77 31.61 -12.52 35.93
CA PHE A 77 32.68 -13.34 35.36
C PHE A 77 32.94 -13.01 33.89
N ALA A 78 31.90 -12.90 33.07
CA ALA A 78 32.02 -12.60 31.64
C ALA A 78 32.69 -11.24 31.39
N LEU A 79 32.30 -10.19 32.13
CA LEU A 79 32.93 -8.86 32.08
C LEU A 79 34.41 -8.86 32.50
N ARG A 80 34.88 -9.90 33.20
CA ARG A 80 36.26 -10.03 33.68
C ARG A 80 37.06 -11.12 32.97
N LYS A 81 36.55 -11.76 31.90
CA LYS A 81 37.10 -13.01 31.33
C LYS A 81 38.62 -12.99 31.07
N ARG A 82 39.21 -11.90 30.54
CA ARG A 82 40.68 -11.75 30.40
C ARG A 82 41.39 -11.57 31.75
N ALA A 83 41.02 -10.57 32.54
CA ALA A 83 41.66 -10.26 33.83
C ALA A 83 41.57 -11.42 34.85
N ILE A 84 40.51 -12.23 34.79
CA ILE A 84 40.38 -13.44 35.61
C ILE A 84 41.25 -14.58 35.09
N ILE A 85 41.49 -14.72 33.77
CA ILE A 85 42.43 -15.72 33.24
C ILE A 85 43.88 -15.37 33.64
N GLU A 86 44.23 -14.09 33.65
CA GLU A 86 45.51 -13.58 34.17
C GLU A 86 45.62 -13.84 35.69
N GLU A 87 44.63 -13.44 36.51
CA GLU A 87 44.64 -13.77 37.95
C GLU A 87 44.59 -15.29 38.23
N PHE A 88 44.00 -16.12 37.37
CA PHE A 88 43.99 -17.58 37.53
C PHE A 88 45.36 -18.19 37.29
N HIS A 89 46.13 -17.67 36.32
CA HIS A 89 47.50 -18.11 36.07
C HIS A 89 48.41 -17.77 37.26
N ASP A 90 48.21 -16.61 37.89
CA ASP A 90 49.02 -16.15 39.02
C ASP A 90 48.58 -16.70 40.39
N LYS A 91 47.32 -17.16 40.56
CA LYS A 91 46.70 -17.40 41.90
C LYS A 91 45.85 -18.66 42.04
N GLN A 92 46.19 -19.77 41.37
CA GLN A 92 45.39 -21.02 41.43
C GLN A 92 45.01 -21.49 42.85
N GLU A 93 45.89 -21.32 43.85
CA GLU A 93 45.61 -21.78 45.22
C GLU A 93 44.55 -20.93 45.95
N GLN A 94 44.56 -19.60 45.77
CA GLN A 94 43.57 -18.72 46.42
C GLN A 94 42.15 -18.93 45.85
N VAL A 95 42.03 -19.30 44.57
CA VAL A 95 40.73 -19.67 43.97
C VAL A 95 40.18 -20.95 44.61
N LYS A 96 41.05 -21.90 44.97
CA LYS A 96 40.67 -23.13 45.68
C LYS A 96 40.08 -22.82 47.06
N GLU A 97 40.73 -21.97 47.85
CA GLU A 97 40.19 -21.50 49.14
C GLU A 97 38.89 -20.70 48.97
N TRP A 98 38.79 -19.88 47.93
CA TRP A 98 37.59 -19.09 47.63
C TRP A 98 36.37 -19.98 47.38
N LEU A 99 36.53 -21.03 46.54
CA LEU A 99 35.50 -22.05 46.29
C LEU A 99 35.17 -22.86 47.56
N HIS A 100 36.16 -23.20 48.38
CA HIS A 100 35.95 -23.84 49.69
C HIS A 100 35.08 -22.95 50.60
N SER A 101 35.32 -21.64 50.63
CA SER A 101 34.54 -20.68 51.41
C SER A 101 33.09 -20.50 50.94
N LEU A 102 32.77 -20.97 49.73
CA LEU A 102 31.42 -20.96 49.16
C LEU A 102 30.67 -22.28 49.40
N GLY A 103 31.31 -23.30 49.97
CA GLY A 103 30.69 -24.60 50.29
C GLY A 103 30.41 -25.49 49.07
N ILE A 104 31.12 -25.25 47.96
CA ILE A 104 30.85 -25.90 46.65
C ILE A 104 31.51 -27.29 46.53
N VAL A 105 32.35 -27.69 47.49
CA VAL A 105 33.14 -28.94 47.43
C VAL A 105 32.85 -29.82 48.65
N ASP A 106 31.73 -30.55 48.63
CA ASP A 106 31.65 -31.93 49.18
C ASP A 106 30.31 -32.65 48.88
N GLN A 107 29.80 -32.56 47.63
CA GLN A 107 28.74 -33.46 47.16
C GLN A 107 28.74 -33.68 45.64
N MET A 108 29.83 -34.25 45.12
CA MET A 108 29.97 -34.53 43.68
C MET A 108 29.23 -35.81 43.25
N VAL A 109 27.90 -35.81 43.37
CA VAL A 109 27.03 -36.70 42.58
C VAL A 109 26.55 -35.89 41.37
N MET A 110 27.00 -36.28 40.17
CA MET A 110 26.65 -35.54 38.94
C MET A 110 25.16 -35.63 38.63
N VAL A 111 24.44 -34.54 38.90
CA VAL A 111 23.28 -34.14 38.10
C VAL A 111 23.78 -33.04 37.17
N GLN A 112 23.76 -33.31 35.85
CA GLN A 112 24.10 -32.30 34.85
C GLN A 112 22.93 -31.34 34.68
N ASP A 113 23.04 -30.15 35.27
CA ASP A 113 22.11 -29.04 35.05
C ASP A 113 22.78 -28.09 34.03
N ASP A 114 22.52 -28.36 32.74
CA ASP A 114 23.20 -27.72 31.58
C ASP A 114 22.77 -26.24 31.37
N GLU A 115 23.07 -25.35 32.33
CA GLU A 115 22.97 -23.89 32.18
C GLU A 115 24.30 -23.20 31.76
N GLU A 116 25.22 -23.92 31.10
CA GLU A 116 26.37 -23.30 30.40
C GLU A 116 25.93 -22.59 29.09
N PRO A 117 26.29 -21.32 28.87
CA PRO A 117 26.17 -20.67 27.57
C PRO A 117 27.45 -20.85 26.75
N ASP A 118 27.48 -21.87 25.89
CA ASP A 118 28.61 -22.15 24.98
C ASP A 118 29.02 -20.90 24.17
N ASP A 119 30.33 -20.62 24.19
CA ASP A 119 30.93 -19.32 23.92
C ASP A 119 31.96 -19.47 22.79
N GLY A 120 31.45 -19.67 21.57
CA GLY A 120 32.23 -19.78 20.33
C GLY A 120 33.17 -18.58 20.14
N ALA A 121 34.45 -18.78 20.47
CA ALA A 121 35.41 -17.72 20.65
C ALA A 121 36.02 -17.25 19.31
N ILE A 122 35.49 -16.15 18.76
CA ILE A 122 36.16 -15.39 17.70
C ILE A 122 37.17 -14.43 18.38
N PRO A 123 38.47 -14.45 18.01
CA PRO A 123 39.48 -13.60 18.65
C PRO A 123 39.36 -12.14 18.17
N ILE A 124 38.86 -11.26 19.06
CA ILE A 124 38.81 -9.81 18.80
C ILE A 124 40.13 -9.15 19.23
N HIS A 125 40.86 -8.61 18.25
CA HIS A 125 42.03 -7.76 18.43
C HIS A 125 41.62 -6.31 18.74
N HIS A 126 41.46 -5.99 20.03
CA HIS A 126 41.62 -4.64 20.58
C HIS A 126 42.08 -4.79 22.04
N GLU A 127 43.16 -4.11 22.42
CA GLU A 127 43.75 -4.23 23.76
C GLU A 127 43.41 -3.03 24.66
N ASP A 128 43.26 -1.83 24.10
CA ASP A 128 43.16 -0.58 24.89
C ASP A 128 41.85 -0.44 25.70
N SER A 129 40.73 -1.02 25.24
CA SER A 129 39.41 -0.81 25.87
C SER A 129 39.18 -1.55 27.20
N VAL A 130 40.12 -2.39 27.65
CA VAL A 130 39.91 -3.26 28.83
C VAL A 130 39.91 -2.47 30.15
N LYS A 131 40.68 -1.38 30.25
CA LYS A 131 40.86 -0.61 31.50
C LYS A 131 39.59 0.14 31.94
N ASN A 132 38.77 0.61 31.00
CA ASN A 132 37.57 1.41 31.29
C ASN A 132 36.36 0.58 31.77
N ARG A 133 36.44 -0.75 31.72
CA ARG A 133 35.29 -1.67 31.98
C ARG A 133 35.30 -2.29 33.38
N TYR A 134 36.05 -1.73 34.32
CA TYR A 134 36.30 -2.33 35.63
C TYR A 134 35.10 -2.22 36.60
N VAL A 135 34.48 -3.36 36.93
CA VAL A 135 33.52 -3.48 38.05
C VAL A 135 34.18 -4.22 39.24
N PRO A 136 34.20 -3.64 40.46
CA PRO A 136 34.82 -4.27 41.63
C PRO A 136 34.10 -5.56 42.09
N SER A 137 34.83 -6.66 42.28
CA SER A 137 34.26 -7.96 42.69
C SER A 137 33.51 -7.93 44.04
N VAL A 138 33.87 -7.00 44.94
CA VAL A 138 33.20 -6.79 46.23
C VAL A 138 31.70 -6.47 46.07
N ALA A 139 31.33 -5.78 44.98
CA ALA A 139 29.93 -5.46 44.69
C ALA A 139 29.11 -6.72 44.36
N ALA A 140 29.66 -7.64 43.56
CA ALA A 140 29.00 -8.92 43.25
C ALA A 140 28.94 -9.86 44.47
N LEU A 141 30.01 -9.93 45.27
CA LEU A 141 30.05 -10.72 46.50
C LEU A 141 28.94 -10.31 47.50
N SER A 142 28.58 -9.03 47.52
CA SER A 142 27.52 -8.49 48.39
C SER A 142 26.12 -9.02 48.06
N ILE A 143 25.88 -9.50 46.83
CA ILE A 143 24.62 -10.12 46.39
C ILE A 143 24.51 -11.56 46.94
N ILE A 144 25.66 -12.25 47.06
CA ILE A 144 25.76 -13.68 47.39
C ILE A 144 25.85 -13.90 48.90
N ARG A 145 26.40 -12.93 49.65
CA ARG A 145 26.45 -12.94 51.12
C ARG A 145 25.71 -11.73 51.73
N PRO A 146 24.37 -11.59 51.54
CA PRO A 146 23.57 -10.72 52.39
C PRO A 146 23.71 -11.23 53.83
N SER A 147 24.22 -10.38 54.73
CA SER A 147 24.64 -10.81 56.07
C SER A 147 23.51 -11.50 56.83
N LEU A 148 23.84 -12.63 57.47
CA LEU A 148 22.87 -13.50 58.16
C LEU A 148 22.07 -12.72 59.21
N GLY A 149 20.74 -12.90 59.19
CA GLY A 149 19.79 -12.13 60.00
C GLY A 149 18.34 -12.55 59.75
N GLY A 150 17.42 -11.99 60.53
CA GLY A 150 15.99 -12.38 60.55
C GLY A 150 15.30 -12.33 59.18
N GLN A 151 14.30 -13.18 58.99
CA GLN A 151 13.83 -13.64 57.66
C GLN A 151 13.44 -12.53 56.65
N GLN A 152 12.81 -11.44 57.10
CA GLN A 152 12.48 -10.28 56.24
C GLN A 152 13.75 -9.54 55.78
N SER A 153 14.69 -9.29 56.70
CA SER A 153 15.89 -8.47 56.44
C SER A 153 16.77 -8.97 55.29
N VAL A 154 16.76 -10.27 54.99
CA VAL A 154 17.57 -10.86 53.90
C VAL A 154 17.06 -10.43 52.52
N ALA A 155 15.74 -10.28 52.34
CA ALA A 155 15.18 -9.85 51.06
C ALA A 155 15.52 -8.37 50.78
N ASP A 156 15.40 -7.51 51.81
CA ASP A 156 15.71 -6.09 51.69
C ASP A 156 17.21 -5.83 51.55
N ARG A 157 18.06 -6.56 52.30
CA ARG A 157 19.52 -6.54 52.11
C ARG A 157 19.92 -6.98 50.72
N ALA A 158 19.34 -8.06 50.19
CA ALA A 158 19.57 -8.52 48.83
C ALA A 158 19.10 -7.50 47.79
N LYS A 159 17.96 -6.83 48.03
CA LYS A 159 17.44 -5.74 47.19
C LYS A 159 18.41 -4.55 47.12
N VAL A 160 18.93 -4.09 48.27
CA VAL A 160 19.92 -3.00 48.33
C VAL A 160 21.26 -3.40 47.72
N ALA A 161 21.77 -4.60 48.01
CA ALA A 161 23.03 -5.08 47.43
C ALA A 161 22.96 -5.20 45.90
N MET A 162 21.87 -5.78 45.38
CA MET A 162 21.64 -5.86 43.93
C MET A 162 21.42 -4.48 43.31
N GLN A 163 20.73 -3.55 43.99
CA GLN A 163 20.57 -2.17 43.50
C GLN A 163 21.93 -1.45 43.38
N ASN A 164 22.79 -1.58 44.39
CA ASN A 164 24.13 -0.98 44.35
C ASN A 164 24.98 -1.60 43.22
N TYR A 165 24.82 -2.90 42.93
CA TYR A 165 25.46 -3.55 41.79
C TYR A 165 24.93 -3.06 40.44
N LEU A 166 23.60 -2.92 40.28
CA LEU A 166 22.98 -2.32 39.08
C LEU A 166 23.56 -0.92 38.82
N ASN A 167 23.61 -0.07 39.85
CA ASN A 167 24.10 1.30 39.74
C ASN A 167 25.56 1.38 39.26
N LEU A 168 26.39 0.38 39.58
CA LEU A 168 27.81 0.35 39.18
C LEU A 168 28.01 0.03 37.68
N PHE A 169 27.25 -0.92 37.11
CA PHE A 169 27.40 -1.27 35.69
C PHE A 169 26.54 -0.41 34.76
N LEU A 170 25.43 0.13 35.25
CA LEU A 170 24.61 1.11 34.52
C LEU A 170 25.15 2.55 34.66
N GLY A 171 26.14 2.78 35.53
CA GLY A 171 26.82 4.06 35.69
C GLY A 171 27.89 4.38 34.64
N ASN A 172 28.13 3.50 33.66
CA ASN A 172 29.21 3.63 32.68
C ASN A 172 28.73 3.22 31.26
N LEU A 173 28.90 4.12 30.30
CA LEU A 173 28.35 3.95 28.94
C LEU A 173 29.08 2.88 28.12
N GLU A 174 30.38 2.65 28.35
CA GLU A 174 31.12 1.55 27.73
C GLU A 174 30.74 0.19 28.31
N ILE A 175 30.44 0.13 29.61
CA ILE A 175 30.04 -1.12 30.28
C ILE A 175 28.63 -1.51 29.87
N VAL A 176 27.67 -0.58 29.87
CA VAL A 176 26.28 -0.90 29.50
C VAL A 176 26.13 -1.27 28.02
N ASN A 177 26.98 -0.74 27.14
CA ASN A 177 27.07 -1.14 25.73
C ASN A 177 28.01 -2.34 25.48
N SER A 178 28.52 -3.02 26.51
CA SER A 178 29.20 -4.30 26.31
C SER A 178 28.21 -5.36 25.81
N ARG A 179 28.68 -6.30 24.98
CA ARG A 179 27.83 -7.39 24.50
C ARG A 179 27.26 -8.20 25.66
N GLU A 180 28.01 -8.31 26.75
CA GLU A 180 27.69 -9.09 27.95
C GLU A 180 26.55 -8.44 28.74
N VAL A 181 26.58 -7.12 28.92
CA VAL A 181 25.49 -6.37 29.58
C VAL A 181 24.25 -6.30 28.68
N CYS A 182 24.37 -6.06 27.37
CA CYS A 182 23.20 -6.06 26.47
C CYS A 182 22.51 -7.44 26.44
N LYS A 183 23.28 -8.54 26.40
CA LYS A 183 22.77 -9.91 26.56
C LYS A 183 22.06 -10.11 27.91
N PHE A 184 22.63 -9.60 29.01
CA PHE A 184 22.00 -9.67 30.33
C PHE A 184 20.71 -8.84 30.42
N LEU A 185 20.69 -7.63 29.86
CA LEU A 185 19.51 -6.76 29.84
C LEU A 185 18.42 -7.22 28.84
N GLU A 186 18.71 -8.25 28.03
CA GLU A 186 17.86 -8.77 26.96
C GLU A 186 17.49 -7.67 25.96
N VAL A 187 18.46 -6.87 25.51
CA VAL A 187 18.26 -5.75 24.56
C VAL A 187 19.06 -5.90 23.26
N SER A 188 18.55 -5.28 22.20
CA SER A 188 19.18 -5.07 20.89
C SER A 188 18.97 -3.62 20.44
N LYS A 189 19.54 -3.21 19.30
CA LYS A 189 19.13 -1.94 18.65
C LYS A 189 17.63 -1.87 18.42
N LEU A 190 17.01 -2.97 17.97
CA LEU A 190 15.57 -3.04 17.72
C LEU A 190 14.73 -2.87 19.00
N SER A 191 15.30 -2.99 20.21
CA SER A 191 14.58 -2.73 21.47
C SER A 191 13.98 -1.33 21.53
N PHE A 192 14.74 -0.32 21.08
CA PHE A 192 14.47 1.09 21.34
C PHE A 192 14.14 1.92 20.10
N LEU A 193 14.17 1.31 18.91
CA LEU A 193 13.57 1.90 17.72
C LEU A 193 12.03 1.92 17.90
N GLN A 194 11.50 3.10 18.25
CA GLN A 194 10.05 3.35 18.32
C GLN A 194 9.36 2.96 17.02
N GLU A 195 10.06 3.14 15.90
CA GLU A 195 9.55 2.88 14.56
C GLU A 195 9.02 1.45 14.35
N TYR A 196 9.41 0.46 15.19
CA TYR A 196 8.94 -0.94 15.16
C TYR A 196 8.10 -1.36 16.39
N GLY A 197 7.75 -0.42 17.26
CA GLY A 197 6.78 -0.61 18.34
C GLY A 197 7.40 -1.16 19.63
N PRO A 198 6.58 -1.42 20.68
CA PRO A 198 7.08 -1.79 21.98
C PRO A 198 7.82 -3.14 21.97
N LYS A 199 8.95 -3.18 22.66
CA LYS A 199 9.70 -4.41 22.97
C LYS A 199 8.85 -5.37 23.81
N LEU A 200 8.57 -6.57 23.31
CA LEU A 200 7.88 -7.59 24.09
C LEU A 200 8.86 -8.57 24.75
N ARG A 201 9.71 -9.23 23.94
CA ARG A 201 10.67 -10.24 24.43
C ARG A 201 11.84 -10.36 23.46
N GLU A 202 13.04 -10.55 23.99
CA GLU A 202 14.23 -10.76 23.16
C GLU A 202 15.17 -11.81 23.76
N GLY A 203 16.13 -12.29 22.97
CA GLY A 203 17.23 -13.13 23.45
C GLY A 203 17.66 -14.21 22.45
N TYR A 204 18.82 -14.82 22.72
CA TYR A 204 19.32 -15.90 21.87
C TYR A 204 18.40 -17.12 21.86
N VAL A 205 18.16 -17.61 20.64
CA VAL A 205 17.62 -18.93 20.31
C VAL A 205 18.56 -19.60 19.32
N THR A 206 18.42 -20.91 19.10
CA THR A 206 19.03 -21.57 17.94
C THR A 206 17.94 -21.89 16.91
N VAL A 207 18.23 -21.70 15.63
CA VAL A 207 17.29 -21.85 14.50
C VAL A 207 17.85 -22.81 13.45
N LYS A 208 17.00 -23.64 12.83
CA LYS A 208 17.46 -24.66 11.90
C LYS A 208 17.62 -24.19 10.44
N HIS A 209 16.78 -23.27 9.94
CA HIS A 209 16.72 -23.00 8.49
C HIS A 209 17.76 -22.00 7.96
N LEU A 210 18.54 -21.36 8.84
CA LEU A 210 19.60 -20.42 8.48
C LEU A 210 20.99 -21.08 8.43
N SER A 211 21.05 -22.42 8.48
CA SER A 211 22.28 -23.21 8.57
C SER A 211 23.19 -23.18 7.34
N ASN A 212 22.68 -22.67 6.21
CA ASN A 212 23.33 -22.75 4.90
C ASN A 212 23.80 -21.37 4.38
N ILE A 213 23.72 -20.32 5.22
CA ILE A 213 24.08 -18.94 4.83
C ILE A 213 25.58 -18.66 5.06
N SER A 214 26.25 -19.47 5.89
CA SER A 214 27.63 -19.25 6.35
C SER A 214 28.67 -20.16 5.68
N GLN A 215 28.75 -20.17 4.35
CA GLN A 215 29.84 -20.79 3.59
C GLN A 215 30.25 -19.94 2.37
N ASP A 216 30.95 -18.83 2.64
CA ASP A 216 31.77 -18.13 1.65
C ASP A 216 33.24 -18.19 2.11
N SER A 217 33.99 -19.14 1.55
CA SER A 217 35.45 -19.25 1.70
C SER A 217 36.03 -20.22 0.66
N ASP A 218 36.96 -19.75 -0.17
CA ASP A 218 37.59 -20.56 -1.23
C ASP A 218 38.33 -21.80 -0.69
N VAL A 219 37.81 -22.99 -0.99
CA VAL A 219 38.60 -24.24 -0.97
C VAL A 219 38.20 -25.10 -2.17
N THR A 220 39.20 -25.61 -2.90
CA THR A 220 39.02 -26.37 -4.14
C THR A 220 38.53 -27.80 -3.92
N CYS A 221 37.84 -28.34 -4.94
CA CYS A 221 37.19 -29.65 -4.89
C CYS A 221 38.18 -30.83 -4.73
N PHE A 222 37.86 -31.77 -3.83
CA PHE A 222 38.29 -33.18 -3.95
C PHE A 222 37.12 -34.12 -3.55
N PRO A 223 36.82 -35.18 -4.34
CA PRO A 223 35.62 -35.99 -4.13
C PRO A 223 35.90 -37.29 -3.34
N PHE A 224 35.29 -37.45 -2.16
CA PHE A 224 35.14 -38.75 -1.50
C PHE A 224 33.80 -38.87 -0.76
N HIS A 225 32.81 -39.47 -1.40
CA HIS A 225 31.60 -39.94 -0.72
C HIS A 225 31.90 -41.21 0.09
N TRP A 226 31.80 -41.15 1.43
CA TRP A 226 31.24 -42.28 2.19
C TRP A 226 30.69 -41.99 3.59
N PHE A 227 30.92 -40.81 4.18
CA PHE A 227 30.38 -40.44 5.49
C PHE A 227 29.45 -39.21 5.43
N HIS A 228 28.16 -39.44 5.17
CA HIS A 228 27.11 -38.45 5.46
C HIS A 228 25.96 -39.11 6.23
N PHE A 229 26.05 -39.03 7.56
CA PHE A 229 24.93 -39.24 8.47
C PHE A 229 24.99 -38.18 9.58
N CYS A 230 23.90 -37.42 9.71
CA CYS A 230 23.55 -36.59 10.88
C CYS A 230 24.13 -35.17 11.07
N ASP A 231 24.56 -34.46 10.02
CA ASP A 231 24.75 -33.00 10.10
C ASP A 231 23.40 -32.26 10.24
N ASN A 232 22.97 -32.04 11.49
CA ASN A 232 21.90 -31.11 11.82
C ASN A 232 22.53 -29.81 12.30
N ASN A 233 22.90 -28.93 11.37
CA ASN A 233 23.41 -27.60 11.70
C ASN A 233 22.26 -26.73 12.25
N TRP A 234 22.56 -25.94 13.28
CA TRP A 234 21.64 -25.01 13.94
C TRP A 234 22.39 -23.70 14.20
N THR A 235 21.90 -22.58 13.67
CA THR A 235 22.52 -21.27 13.82
C THR A 235 22.04 -20.60 15.11
N LYS A 236 22.96 -19.98 15.88
CA LYS A 236 22.66 -19.21 17.10
C LYS A 236 22.31 -17.78 16.68
N VAL A 237 21.11 -17.31 16.98
CA VAL A 237 20.56 -16.01 16.49
C VAL A 237 19.84 -15.26 17.60
N TRP A 238 19.83 -13.94 17.54
CA TRP A 238 19.10 -13.09 18.49
C TRP A 238 17.65 -12.88 18.01
N ALA A 239 16.68 -13.47 18.72
CA ALA A 239 15.27 -13.31 18.41
C ALA A 239 14.70 -12.03 19.04
N VAL A 240 13.89 -11.28 18.29
CA VAL A 240 13.22 -10.04 18.71
C VAL A 240 11.72 -10.15 18.45
N LEU A 241 10.91 -10.18 19.52
CA LEU A 241 9.45 -10.22 19.46
C LEU A 241 8.85 -8.82 19.62
N LYS A 242 8.04 -8.42 18.63
CA LYS A 242 7.21 -7.21 18.59
C LYS A 242 5.73 -7.63 18.46
N PRO A 243 4.73 -6.74 18.66
CA PRO A 243 3.31 -7.15 18.71
C PRO A 243 2.71 -7.69 17.40
N GLY A 244 3.41 -7.60 16.28
CA GLY A 244 2.93 -8.07 14.97
C GLY A 244 3.94 -8.90 14.18
N PHE A 245 5.11 -9.22 14.75
CA PHE A 245 6.14 -10.05 14.11
C PHE A 245 7.21 -10.57 15.11
N LEU A 246 7.94 -11.59 14.67
CA LEU A 246 9.17 -12.12 15.28
C LEU A 246 10.33 -11.96 14.27
N ALA A 247 11.31 -11.12 14.59
CA ALA A 247 12.54 -10.97 13.79
C ALA A 247 13.68 -11.81 14.38
N LEU A 248 14.64 -12.20 13.53
CA LEU A 248 15.88 -12.88 13.89
C LEU A 248 17.06 -12.03 13.38
N LEU A 249 17.96 -11.63 14.28
CA LEU A 249 19.24 -10.96 13.97
C LEU A 249 20.38 -11.96 14.15
N ASP A 250 21.56 -11.69 13.58
CA ASP A 250 22.77 -12.44 13.94
C ASP A 250 23.18 -12.09 15.38
N ASP A 251 23.36 -10.79 15.66
CA ASP A 251 23.71 -10.25 16.97
C ASP A 251 22.82 -9.05 17.38
N PRO A 252 22.57 -8.82 18.69
CA PRO A 252 21.79 -7.67 19.17
C PRO A 252 22.27 -6.28 18.72
N PHE A 253 23.51 -6.11 18.25
CA PHE A 253 24.02 -4.83 17.75
C PHE A 253 23.73 -4.59 16.26
N ASP A 254 23.06 -5.52 15.58
CA ASP A 254 22.59 -5.37 14.20
C ASP A 254 21.24 -4.66 14.11
N ASN A 255 20.95 -4.08 12.94
CA ASN A 255 19.64 -3.52 12.58
C ASN A 255 18.96 -4.23 11.39
N LYS A 256 19.70 -5.09 10.65
CA LYS A 256 19.17 -5.86 9.51
C LYS A 256 18.78 -7.28 9.97
N PRO A 257 17.54 -7.75 9.74
CA PRO A 257 17.14 -9.10 10.11
C PRO A 257 17.62 -10.16 9.11
N LEU A 258 18.11 -11.28 9.62
CA LEU A 258 18.37 -12.51 8.86
C LEU A 258 17.06 -13.17 8.39
N ASP A 259 16.01 -13.11 9.23
CA ASP A 259 14.65 -13.49 8.85
C ASP A 259 13.59 -12.77 9.71
N ILE A 260 12.35 -12.73 9.22
CA ILE A 260 11.20 -12.16 9.91
C ILE A 260 9.93 -12.99 9.67
N ILE A 261 9.21 -13.33 10.75
CA ILE A 261 7.88 -13.92 10.68
C ILE A 261 6.87 -12.86 11.09
N MET A 262 6.13 -12.35 10.11
CA MET A 262 4.97 -11.51 10.37
C MET A 262 3.82 -12.38 10.89
N PHE A 263 3.06 -11.85 11.84
CA PHE A 263 1.85 -12.50 12.32
C PHE A 263 0.68 -12.18 11.39
N ASP A 264 0.00 -13.23 10.96
CA ASP A 264 -1.07 -13.25 9.95
C ASP A 264 -2.34 -13.85 10.57
N VAL A 265 -3.48 -13.77 9.87
CA VAL A 265 -4.77 -14.27 10.36
C VAL A 265 -4.66 -15.78 10.64
N LEU A 266 -5.09 -16.20 11.84
CA LEU A 266 -5.13 -17.61 12.20
C LEU A 266 -6.41 -18.26 11.68
N PRO A 267 -6.36 -19.53 11.22
CA PRO A 267 -7.54 -20.28 10.82
C PRO A 267 -8.60 -20.29 11.92
N SER A 268 -9.85 -20.01 11.54
CA SER A 268 -10.99 -20.14 12.44
C SER A 268 -11.17 -21.62 12.82
N SER A 269 -11.43 -21.90 14.10
CA SER A 269 -11.67 -23.26 14.57
C SER A 269 -12.99 -23.79 14.02
N THR A 270 -12.92 -24.59 12.95
CA THR A 270 -14.10 -25.22 12.34
C THR A 270 -14.79 -26.11 13.36
N GLY A 271 -16.12 -25.97 13.47
CA GLY A 271 -16.84 -26.37 14.67
C GLY A 271 -17.05 -27.88 14.85
N LYS A 272 -16.05 -28.59 15.40
CA LYS A 272 -16.22 -29.92 16.04
C LYS A 272 -15.02 -30.35 16.91
N GLY A 273 -14.76 -29.61 17.99
CA GLY A 273 -13.98 -30.10 19.14
C GLY A 273 -12.45 -30.12 19.00
N GLU A 274 -11.88 -29.51 17.97
CA GLU A 274 -10.43 -29.46 17.78
C GLU A 274 -9.74 -28.29 18.51
N THR A 275 -8.42 -28.43 18.67
CA THR A 275 -7.55 -27.54 19.46
C THR A 275 -7.51 -26.12 18.91
N LYS A 276 -7.55 -25.12 19.79
CA LYS A 276 -7.29 -23.71 19.43
C LYS A 276 -5.94 -23.59 18.70
N VAL A 277 -5.91 -22.92 17.55
CA VAL A 277 -4.67 -22.67 16.81
C VAL A 277 -3.82 -21.62 17.53
N TYR A 278 -2.51 -21.83 17.54
CA TYR A 278 -1.50 -21.00 18.21
C TYR A 278 -0.37 -20.66 17.23
N LEU A 279 0.21 -19.46 17.36
CA LEU A 279 1.41 -19.06 16.61
C LEU A 279 2.65 -19.87 17.00
N ALA A 280 2.70 -20.37 18.25
CA ALA A 280 3.82 -21.13 18.76
C ALA A 280 3.37 -22.37 19.57
N GLU A 281 4.08 -23.48 19.40
CA GLU A 281 3.83 -24.75 20.10
C GLU A 281 5.15 -25.43 20.56
N PRO A 282 5.20 -26.08 21.74
CA PRO A 282 6.36 -26.87 22.15
C PRO A 282 6.46 -28.15 21.30
N THR A 283 7.64 -28.49 20.80
CA THR A 283 7.87 -29.69 19.98
C THR A 283 8.72 -30.72 20.72
N LYS A 284 8.44 -32.01 20.51
CA LYS A 284 9.18 -33.13 21.11
C LYS A 284 10.26 -33.62 20.12
N GLU A 285 11.52 -33.37 20.41
CA GLU A 285 12.64 -34.04 19.72
C GLU A 285 12.86 -35.48 20.26
N ARG A 286 13.60 -36.30 19.51
CA ARG A 286 14.00 -37.66 19.93
C ARG A 286 15.00 -37.67 21.09
N ASN A 287 15.72 -36.58 21.33
CA ASN A 287 16.62 -36.41 22.45
C ASN A 287 15.92 -35.57 23.55
N PRO A 288 15.72 -36.10 24.78
CA PRO A 288 15.00 -35.40 25.84
C PRO A 288 15.71 -34.14 26.37
N LEU A 289 17.01 -33.98 26.12
CA LEU A 289 17.81 -32.81 26.50
C LEU A 289 17.66 -31.63 25.51
N ARG A 290 16.89 -31.79 24.43
CA ARG A 290 16.73 -30.76 23.39
C ARG A 290 15.36 -30.10 23.47
N PHE A 291 15.33 -28.89 24.02
CA PHE A 291 14.09 -28.14 24.26
C PHE A 291 13.72 -27.27 23.06
N THR A 292 12.88 -27.81 22.19
CA THR A 292 12.42 -27.15 20.96
C THR A 292 11.00 -26.62 21.04
N PHE A 293 10.73 -25.61 20.22
CA PHE A 293 9.40 -25.11 19.90
C PHE A 293 9.32 -24.74 18.42
N LYS A 294 8.11 -24.75 17.89
CA LYS A 294 7.80 -24.41 16.50
C LYS A 294 7.01 -23.11 16.50
N VAL A 295 7.34 -22.22 15.57
CA VAL A 295 6.57 -20.99 15.30
C VAL A 295 6.01 -21.11 13.90
N THR A 296 4.70 -20.89 13.75
CA THR A 296 3.96 -20.99 12.48
C THR A 296 3.12 -19.73 12.29
N SER A 297 3.21 -19.15 11.09
CA SER A 297 2.37 -18.04 10.65
C SER A 297 2.25 -18.11 9.13
N GLY A 298 1.02 -17.99 8.62
CA GLY A 298 0.74 -18.26 7.21
C GLY A 298 1.15 -19.69 6.81
N ASN A 299 1.80 -19.81 5.66
CA ASN A 299 2.42 -21.05 5.16
C ASN A 299 3.79 -21.36 5.79
N ARG A 300 4.38 -20.41 6.55
CA ARG A 300 5.74 -20.54 7.08
C ARG A 300 5.73 -21.22 8.43
N SER A 301 6.71 -22.10 8.64
CA SER A 301 7.02 -22.67 9.94
C SER A 301 8.52 -22.74 10.16
N ILE A 302 8.99 -22.31 11.33
CA ILE A 302 10.38 -22.46 11.76
C ILE A 302 10.46 -23.28 13.04
N CYS A 303 11.55 -24.03 13.20
CA CYS A 303 11.86 -24.74 14.44
C CYS A 303 12.95 -23.97 15.17
N LEU A 304 12.69 -23.64 16.44
CA LEU A 304 13.56 -22.91 17.35
C LEU A 304 13.91 -23.80 18.55
N ARG A 305 15.14 -23.68 19.05
CA ARG A 305 15.63 -24.41 20.22
C ARG A 305 16.15 -23.44 21.28
N THR A 306 15.98 -23.82 22.55
CA THR A 306 16.52 -23.11 23.72
C THR A 306 17.17 -24.11 24.67
N ILE A 307 17.92 -23.62 25.66
CA ILE A 307 18.62 -24.46 26.64
C ILE A 307 17.71 -25.11 27.71
N SER A 308 16.42 -24.75 27.83
CA SER A 308 15.56 -25.37 28.85
C SER A 308 14.06 -25.37 28.54
N SER A 309 13.34 -26.36 29.08
CA SER A 309 11.87 -26.45 28.96
C SER A 309 11.16 -25.19 29.50
N ALA A 310 11.72 -24.55 30.53
CA ALA A 310 11.22 -23.27 31.05
C ALA A 310 11.38 -22.12 30.04
N LYS A 311 12.50 -22.04 29.33
CA LYS A 311 12.70 -21.06 28.24
C LYS A 311 11.74 -21.33 27.07
N VAL A 312 11.52 -22.59 26.68
CA VAL A 312 10.50 -22.96 25.69
C VAL A 312 9.11 -22.45 26.10
N LYS A 313 8.63 -22.81 27.30
CA LYS A 313 7.31 -22.39 27.78
C LYS A 313 7.17 -20.86 27.73
N THR A 314 8.15 -20.12 28.24
CA THR A 314 8.08 -18.65 28.29
C THR A 314 8.18 -17.96 26.93
N TRP A 315 8.87 -18.55 25.93
CA TRP A 315 8.84 -18.07 24.55
C TRP A 315 7.49 -18.36 23.88
N VAL A 316 7.00 -19.60 23.98
CA VAL A 316 5.70 -20.02 23.43
C VAL A 316 4.56 -19.16 24.00
N THR A 317 4.55 -18.93 25.32
CA THR A 317 3.60 -18.02 25.97
C THR A 317 3.72 -16.61 25.40
N ALA A 318 4.91 -16.00 25.34
CA ALA A 318 5.05 -14.62 24.88
C ALA A 318 4.61 -14.41 23.41
N ILE A 319 4.94 -15.35 22.51
CA ILE A 319 4.56 -15.26 21.08
C ILE A 319 3.05 -15.40 20.92
N ASN A 320 2.43 -16.36 21.62
CA ASN A 320 0.99 -16.54 21.60
C ASN A 320 0.25 -15.37 22.24
N GLU A 321 0.79 -14.78 23.31
CA GLU A 321 0.23 -13.57 23.94
C GLU A 321 0.31 -12.35 23.01
N ALA A 322 1.41 -12.19 22.27
CA ALA A 322 1.58 -11.10 21.30
C ALA A 322 0.51 -11.14 20.19
N GLY A 323 0.25 -12.33 19.61
CA GLY A 323 -0.75 -12.48 18.56
C GLY A 323 -2.20 -12.56 19.04
N LEU A 324 -2.48 -13.18 20.19
CA LEU A 324 -3.85 -13.56 20.60
C LEU A 324 -4.47 -12.68 21.71
N ARG A 325 -3.72 -11.80 22.40
CA ARG A 325 -4.32 -10.91 23.42
C ARG A 325 -5.01 -9.68 22.85
N PRO A 326 -4.49 -8.97 21.83
CA PRO A 326 -5.24 -7.93 21.18
C PRO A 326 -6.44 -8.58 20.47
N LEU A 327 -7.67 -8.31 20.91
CA LEU A 327 -8.88 -8.82 20.24
C LEU A 327 -8.96 -8.29 18.81
N GLU A 328 -8.58 -7.02 18.63
CA GLU A 328 -8.39 -6.35 17.33
C GLU A 328 -7.11 -6.79 16.60
N GLY A 329 -6.44 -7.86 17.04
CA GLY A 329 -5.12 -8.34 16.59
C GLY A 329 -5.04 -8.81 15.14
N TRP A 330 -3.82 -8.85 14.57
CA TRP A 330 -3.55 -9.35 13.21
C TRP A 330 -3.87 -10.84 13.04
N CYS A 331 -3.94 -11.59 14.15
CA CYS A 331 -4.31 -13.00 14.16
C CYS A 331 -5.83 -13.24 14.24
N SER A 332 -6.62 -12.20 14.55
CA SER A 332 -8.08 -12.24 14.49
C SER A 332 -8.57 -11.94 13.08
N PRO A 333 -9.55 -12.68 12.53
CA PRO A 333 -10.28 -12.24 11.35
C PRO A 333 -11.26 -11.11 11.73
N HIS A 334 -11.33 -10.07 10.91
CA HIS A 334 -12.18 -8.89 11.15
C HIS A 334 -13.49 -8.95 10.36
N ARG A 335 -14.21 -7.82 10.25
CA ARG A 335 -15.40 -7.71 9.38
C ARG A 335 -15.05 -8.17 7.95
N PHE A 336 -15.95 -8.92 7.33
CA PHE A 336 -15.76 -9.60 6.04
C PHE A 336 -14.63 -10.66 6.01
N GLY A 337 -14.10 -11.08 7.17
CA GLY A 337 -12.95 -11.98 7.23
C GLY A 337 -11.61 -11.31 6.88
N SER A 338 -11.57 -9.97 6.76
CA SER A 338 -10.35 -9.24 6.41
C SER A 338 -9.26 -9.41 7.47
N PHE A 339 -8.00 -9.35 7.05
CA PHE A 339 -6.85 -9.17 7.95
C PHE A 339 -6.85 -7.81 8.68
N ALA A 340 -7.55 -6.80 8.14
CA ALA A 340 -7.58 -5.44 8.67
C ALA A 340 -8.90 -5.11 9.37
N PRO A 341 -8.87 -4.51 10.58
CA PRO A 341 -10.06 -3.99 11.26
C PRO A 341 -10.57 -2.70 10.58
N ILE A 342 -11.76 -2.26 10.99
CA ILE A 342 -12.32 -0.96 10.58
C ILE A 342 -11.51 0.16 11.25
N ARG A 343 -11.08 1.16 10.47
CA ARG A 343 -10.37 2.36 10.91
C ARG A 343 -11.31 3.57 10.92
N GLY A 344 -10.91 4.67 11.56
CA GLY A 344 -11.71 5.90 11.64
C GLY A 344 -12.86 5.82 12.64
N LEU A 345 -12.95 4.75 13.44
CA LEU A 345 -13.91 4.63 14.54
C LEU A 345 -13.64 5.65 15.67
N THR A 346 -12.40 6.14 15.75
CA THR A 346 -11.94 7.23 16.63
C THR A 346 -11.40 8.38 15.76
N GLY A 347 -10.97 9.48 16.40
CA GLY A 347 -10.17 10.51 15.73
C GLY A 347 -8.72 10.03 15.53
N ASP A 348 -8.52 9.08 14.62
CA ASP A 348 -7.22 8.41 14.36
C ASP A 348 -6.50 8.89 13.10
N GLY A 349 -7.02 9.95 12.45
CA GLY A 349 -6.50 10.48 11.18
C GLY A 349 -6.93 9.71 9.93
N SER A 350 -7.85 8.75 10.03
CA SER A 350 -8.39 8.06 8.85
C SER A 350 -9.19 9.00 7.94
N GLN A 351 -8.63 9.26 6.77
CA GLN A 351 -9.27 10.05 5.71
C GLN A 351 -9.18 9.32 4.37
N ALA A 352 -10.13 9.65 3.48
CA ALA A 352 -10.15 9.19 2.09
C ALA A 352 -10.39 10.37 1.13
N GLN A 353 -9.87 10.24 -0.09
CA GLN A 353 -10.14 11.13 -1.22
C GLN A 353 -10.21 10.29 -2.50
N TRP A 354 -11.20 10.52 -3.34
CA TRP A 354 -11.35 9.83 -4.63
C TRP A 354 -10.76 10.65 -5.79
N PHE A 355 -10.40 9.95 -6.85
CA PHE A 355 -9.94 10.49 -8.13
C PHE A 355 -10.66 9.75 -9.27
N VAL A 356 -11.11 10.51 -10.26
CA VAL A 356 -11.61 10.00 -11.54
C VAL A 356 -10.56 10.27 -12.60
N ASP A 357 -10.32 9.28 -13.45
CA ASP A 357 -9.30 9.23 -14.51
C ASP A 357 -7.84 9.32 -14.08
N GLY A 358 -6.97 9.01 -15.05
CA GLY A 358 -5.52 9.00 -14.87
C GLY A 358 -4.90 10.37 -14.62
N GLN A 359 -5.42 11.47 -15.20
CA GLN A 359 -4.83 12.81 -15.06
C GLN A 359 -4.69 13.22 -13.59
N ALA A 360 -5.81 13.32 -12.87
CA ALA A 360 -5.81 13.82 -11.50
C ALA A 360 -5.14 12.84 -10.52
N ALA A 361 -5.32 11.54 -10.72
CA ALA A 361 -4.67 10.51 -9.92
C ALA A 361 -3.15 10.52 -10.08
N PHE A 362 -2.63 10.63 -11.32
CA PHE A 362 -1.20 10.64 -11.59
C PHE A 362 -0.53 11.96 -11.19
N GLU A 363 -1.21 13.11 -11.29
CA GLU A 363 -0.71 14.38 -10.75
C GLU A 363 -0.58 14.34 -9.21
N ALA A 364 -1.58 13.79 -8.51
CA ALA A 364 -1.52 13.61 -7.05
C ALA A 364 -0.42 12.61 -6.63
N ILE A 365 -0.25 11.51 -7.36
CA ILE A 365 0.84 10.53 -7.15
C ILE A 365 2.22 11.18 -7.39
N ALA A 366 2.38 11.94 -8.48
CA ALA A 366 3.65 12.59 -8.80
C ALA A 366 4.07 13.60 -7.73
N SER A 367 3.13 14.43 -7.28
CA SER A 367 3.35 15.41 -6.21
C SER A 367 3.73 14.71 -4.89
N SER A 368 3.03 13.62 -4.56
CA SER A 368 3.36 12.82 -3.36
C SER A 368 4.73 12.15 -3.45
N ILE A 369 5.17 11.73 -4.64
CA ILE A 369 6.53 11.22 -4.87
C ILE A 369 7.56 12.35 -4.67
N GLN A 370 7.32 13.55 -5.21
CA GLN A 370 8.18 14.72 -4.98
C GLN A 370 8.32 15.05 -3.49
N ASP A 371 7.25 14.90 -2.71
CA ASP A 371 7.26 15.15 -1.28
C ASP A 371 7.94 14.07 -0.43
N ALA A 372 8.08 12.83 -0.90
CA ALA A 372 8.61 11.70 -0.13
C ALA A 372 9.94 12.01 0.59
N LYS A 373 10.08 11.59 1.85
CA LYS A 373 11.26 11.87 2.69
C LYS A 373 11.98 10.60 3.18
N SER A 374 11.34 9.43 3.20
CA SER A 374 11.99 8.18 3.65
C SER A 374 11.79 7.00 2.70
N GLU A 375 10.56 6.61 2.37
CA GLU A 375 10.31 5.35 1.66
C GLU A 375 9.12 5.45 0.68
N ILE A 376 9.32 4.92 -0.53
CA ILE A 376 8.29 4.77 -1.58
C ILE A 376 8.10 3.29 -1.90
N PHE A 377 6.89 2.76 -1.75
CA PHE A 377 6.53 1.41 -2.17
C PHE A 377 5.61 1.46 -3.39
N ILE A 378 5.85 0.62 -4.40
CA ILE A 378 5.04 0.53 -5.63
C ILE A 378 4.68 -0.92 -5.95
N THR A 379 3.40 -1.20 -6.23
CA THR A 379 2.98 -2.43 -6.91
C THR A 379 2.20 -2.12 -8.18
N GLY A 380 2.33 -3.00 -9.16
CA GLY A 380 1.52 -2.97 -10.37
C GLY A 380 1.49 -4.33 -11.06
N TRP A 381 0.42 -4.55 -11.79
CA TRP A 381 0.33 -5.62 -12.78
C TRP A 381 1.25 -5.31 -13.98
N TRP A 382 1.33 -4.04 -14.36
CA TRP A 382 2.25 -3.54 -15.37
C TRP A 382 2.77 -2.14 -14.95
N LEU A 383 4.02 -1.83 -15.27
CA LEU A 383 4.66 -0.56 -14.92
C LEU A 383 5.56 -0.09 -16.08
N CYS A 384 5.41 1.15 -16.51
CA CYS A 384 6.23 1.81 -17.53
C CYS A 384 7.06 2.92 -16.86
N PRO A 385 8.38 2.76 -16.67
CA PRO A 385 9.21 3.80 -16.07
C PRO A 385 9.21 5.11 -16.87
N GLU A 386 9.01 5.04 -18.18
CA GLU A 386 8.91 6.18 -19.09
C GLU A 386 7.52 6.88 -19.09
N LEU A 387 6.60 6.53 -18.18
CA LEU A 387 5.29 7.17 -18.09
C LEU A 387 5.41 8.63 -17.59
N TYR A 388 4.82 9.58 -18.32
CA TYR A 388 4.62 10.96 -17.87
C TYR A 388 3.34 11.08 -17.03
N LEU A 389 3.50 11.55 -15.79
CA LEU A 389 2.43 11.67 -14.80
C LEU A 389 1.71 13.04 -14.82
N ARG A 390 2.39 14.11 -15.28
CA ARG A 390 1.79 15.42 -15.58
C ARG A 390 2.03 15.78 -17.05
N ARG A 391 1.12 16.54 -17.67
CA ARG A 391 1.07 16.76 -19.13
C ARG A 391 0.53 18.17 -19.48
N PRO A 392 0.81 18.74 -20.69
CA PRO A 392 1.52 18.18 -21.84
C PRO A 392 2.95 17.71 -21.52
N PHE A 393 3.38 16.58 -22.10
CA PHE A 393 4.59 15.90 -21.66
C PHE A 393 5.88 16.70 -21.93
N ASP A 394 5.92 17.46 -23.03
CA ASP A 394 7.05 18.36 -23.36
C ASP A 394 7.19 19.54 -22.38
N SER A 395 6.10 19.96 -21.74
CA SER A 395 6.09 21.03 -20.73
C SER A 395 6.53 20.53 -19.35
N PHE A 396 6.39 19.23 -19.07
CA PHE A 396 6.66 18.61 -17.78
C PHE A 396 7.66 17.44 -17.87
N PRO A 397 8.86 17.61 -18.49
CA PRO A 397 9.78 16.52 -18.78
C PRO A 397 10.36 15.85 -17.51
N THR A 398 10.38 16.56 -16.38
CA THR A 398 10.79 16.06 -15.07
C THR A 398 9.74 15.15 -14.41
N PHE A 399 8.47 15.26 -14.81
CA PHE A 399 7.35 14.48 -14.25
C PHE A 399 7.18 13.09 -14.89
N ARG A 400 8.26 12.56 -15.50
CA ARG A 400 8.35 11.17 -15.93
C ARG A 400 8.72 10.30 -14.73
N LEU A 401 8.09 9.13 -14.60
CA LEU A 401 8.16 8.30 -13.40
C LEU A 401 9.62 7.90 -13.05
N ASP A 402 10.41 7.49 -14.03
CA ASP A 402 11.83 7.19 -13.85
C ASP A 402 12.64 8.39 -13.34
N SER A 403 12.47 9.58 -13.93
CA SER A 403 13.13 10.82 -13.50
C SER A 403 12.76 11.22 -12.07
N LEU A 404 11.47 11.13 -11.70
CA LEU A 404 11.02 11.43 -10.33
C LEU A 404 11.64 10.45 -9.33
N LEU A 405 11.59 9.14 -9.60
CA LEU A 405 12.21 8.15 -8.72
C LEU A 405 13.73 8.31 -8.64
N GLU A 406 14.40 8.76 -9.71
CA GLU A 406 15.82 9.09 -9.71
C GLU A 406 16.15 10.24 -8.75
N GLU A 407 15.38 11.33 -8.81
CA GLU A 407 15.58 12.51 -7.96
C GLU A 407 15.40 12.16 -6.47
N LYS A 408 14.34 11.41 -6.15
CA LYS A 408 14.07 10.98 -4.77
C LYS A 408 15.10 9.98 -4.26
N ALA A 409 15.55 9.05 -5.09
CA ALA A 409 16.58 8.09 -4.72
C ALA A 409 17.94 8.77 -4.44
N LYS A 410 18.28 9.83 -5.18
CA LYS A 410 19.46 10.70 -4.91
C LYS A 410 19.32 11.51 -3.62
N GLN A 411 18.10 11.88 -3.24
CA GLN A 411 17.78 12.50 -1.94
C GLN A 411 17.78 11.48 -0.77
N GLY A 412 18.12 10.21 -1.02
CA GLY A 412 18.26 9.16 -0.01
C GLY A 412 17.02 8.27 0.21
N VAL A 413 15.89 8.62 -0.42
CA VAL A 413 14.62 7.86 -0.30
C VAL A 413 14.83 6.43 -0.79
N GLN A 414 14.39 5.45 0.01
CA GLN A 414 14.44 4.03 -0.38
C GLN A 414 13.20 3.69 -1.21
N ILE A 415 13.39 3.07 -2.38
CA ILE A 415 12.31 2.85 -3.34
C ILE A 415 12.19 1.34 -3.61
N TYR A 416 11.02 0.77 -3.32
CA TYR A 416 10.77 -0.67 -3.38
C TYR A 416 9.63 -0.97 -4.35
N VAL A 417 9.93 -1.68 -5.43
CA VAL A 417 8.99 -1.94 -6.52
C VAL A 417 8.73 -3.44 -6.66
N LEU A 418 7.48 -3.87 -6.53
CA LEU A 418 7.06 -5.27 -6.65
C LEU A 418 6.03 -5.42 -7.77
N ILE A 419 6.52 -5.80 -8.95
CA ILE A 419 5.71 -5.98 -10.17
C ILE A 419 5.40 -7.46 -10.43
N TYR A 420 4.32 -7.71 -11.16
CA TYR A 420 4.01 -9.03 -11.69
C TYR A 420 5.11 -9.51 -12.66
N LYS A 421 5.50 -10.78 -12.57
CA LYS A 421 6.30 -11.50 -13.57
C LYS A 421 5.34 -12.16 -14.54
N GLU A 422 5.33 -11.74 -15.80
CA GLU A 422 4.48 -12.34 -16.82
C GLU A 422 4.99 -13.69 -17.36
N VAL A 423 4.03 -14.52 -17.78
CA VAL A 423 4.29 -15.60 -18.74
C VAL A 423 4.44 -14.97 -20.13
N SER A 424 5.68 -14.72 -20.54
CA SER A 424 6.03 -13.87 -21.70
C SER A 424 5.63 -14.40 -23.09
N ILE A 425 5.00 -15.58 -23.18
CA ILE A 425 4.39 -16.10 -24.41
C ILE A 425 2.89 -15.76 -24.52
N ALA A 426 2.28 -15.30 -23.42
CA ALA A 426 0.85 -14.98 -23.32
C ALA A 426 0.57 -13.49 -23.03
N LEU A 427 1.57 -12.73 -22.56
CA LEU A 427 1.44 -11.31 -22.21
C LEU A 427 2.69 -10.53 -22.64
N LYS A 428 2.48 -9.35 -23.25
CA LYS A 428 3.54 -8.52 -23.85
C LYS A 428 4.17 -7.48 -22.90
N ILE A 429 3.66 -7.35 -21.68
CA ILE A 429 3.97 -6.27 -20.72
C ILE A 429 5.47 -6.13 -20.34
N ASN A 430 6.25 -7.19 -20.53
CA ASN A 430 7.71 -7.23 -20.37
C ASN A 430 8.22 -6.58 -19.07
N SER A 431 7.79 -7.09 -17.91
CA SER A 431 8.27 -6.60 -16.61
C SER A 431 9.79 -6.71 -16.44
N LEU A 432 10.46 -7.56 -17.23
CA LEU A 432 11.93 -7.63 -17.29
C LEU A 432 12.57 -6.36 -17.84
N TYR A 433 11.93 -5.68 -18.81
CA TYR A 433 12.37 -4.37 -19.28
C TYR A 433 12.26 -3.34 -18.16
N SER A 434 11.08 -3.21 -17.53
CA SER A 434 10.83 -2.24 -16.46
C SER A 434 11.78 -2.44 -15.29
N MET A 435 12.01 -3.69 -14.87
CA MET A 435 13.03 -4.04 -13.86
C MET A 435 14.44 -3.60 -14.27
N ARG A 436 14.88 -3.93 -15.50
CA ARG A 436 16.22 -3.55 -16.01
C ARG A 436 16.39 -2.05 -16.20
N ARG A 437 15.30 -1.30 -16.39
CA ARG A 437 15.31 0.16 -16.50
C ARG A 437 15.42 0.80 -15.13
N LEU A 438 14.53 0.43 -14.20
CA LEU A 438 14.49 0.93 -12.82
C LEU A 438 15.79 0.66 -12.05
N LEU A 439 16.35 -0.55 -12.15
CA LEU A 439 17.61 -0.90 -11.46
C LEU A 439 18.85 -0.13 -11.98
N LYS A 440 18.74 0.57 -13.12
CA LYS A 440 19.81 1.45 -13.64
C LYS A 440 19.71 2.89 -13.15
N ILE A 441 18.66 3.23 -12.41
CA ILE A 441 18.37 4.61 -11.98
C ILE A 441 19.24 4.97 -10.76
N HIS A 442 19.16 4.18 -9.68
CA HIS A 442 19.92 4.42 -8.45
C HIS A 442 19.97 3.16 -7.58
N GLU A 443 21.00 3.01 -6.74
CA GLU A 443 21.16 1.89 -5.80
C GLU A 443 20.05 1.79 -4.73
N ASN A 444 19.33 2.89 -4.49
CA ASN A 444 18.19 2.94 -3.59
C ASN A 444 16.89 2.40 -4.22
N VAL A 445 16.87 2.14 -5.54
CA VAL A 445 15.73 1.56 -6.27
C VAL A 445 15.89 0.05 -6.33
N ARG A 446 15.05 -0.69 -5.60
CA ARG A 446 15.06 -2.15 -5.53
C ARG A 446 13.80 -2.73 -6.16
N VAL A 447 13.97 -3.69 -7.07
CA VAL A 447 12.86 -4.23 -7.87
C VAL A 447 12.78 -5.75 -7.75
N LEU A 448 11.60 -6.27 -7.43
CA LEU A 448 11.27 -7.69 -7.45
C LEU A 448 10.17 -7.99 -8.47
N ARG A 449 10.24 -9.17 -9.10
CA ARG A 449 9.22 -9.68 -10.03
C ARG A 449 8.68 -11.01 -9.52
N SER A 450 7.37 -11.14 -9.37
CA SER A 450 6.71 -12.29 -8.72
C SER A 450 5.42 -12.71 -9.46
N PRO A 451 4.99 -13.99 -9.48
CA PRO A 451 5.59 -15.20 -8.89
C PRO A 451 6.79 -15.70 -9.69
N ASP A 452 7.29 -16.92 -9.42
CA ASP A 452 8.06 -17.66 -10.43
C ASP A 452 7.29 -18.90 -10.84
N HIS A 453 6.81 -18.93 -12.08
CA HIS A 453 5.93 -19.97 -12.56
C HIS A 453 6.55 -21.37 -12.43
N PHE A 454 7.86 -21.49 -12.68
CA PHE A 454 8.61 -22.74 -12.59
C PHE A 454 8.74 -23.29 -11.16
N THR A 455 8.94 -22.45 -10.14
CA THR A 455 9.14 -22.91 -8.75
C THR A 455 7.86 -22.91 -7.92
N SER A 456 6.87 -22.09 -8.28
CA SER A 456 5.57 -22.01 -7.59
C SER A 456 4.48 -22.88 -8.22
N GLY A 457 4.63 -23.27 -9.49
CA GLY A 457 3.56 -23.91 -10.26
C GLY A 457 2.42 -22.97 -10.71
N VAL A 458 2.52 -21.67 -10.42
CA VAL A 458 1.48 -20.68 -10.77
C VAL A 458 1.72 -20.12 -12.16
N TYR A 459 0.99 -20.64 -13.15
CA TYR A 459 1.07 -20.22 -14.56
C TYR A 459 -0.12 -19.35 -15.04
N LEU A 460 -1.24 -19.35 -14.30
CA LEU A 460 -2.50 -18.72 -14.74
C LEU A 460 -2.85 -17.42 -14.00
N TRP A 461 -2.34 -17.26 -12.78
CA TRP A 461 -2.71 -16.16 -11.87
C TRP A 461 -1.64 -15.07 -11.81
N SER A 462 -2.06 -13.83 -11.63
CA SER A 462 -1.17 -12.67 -11.54
C SER A 462 -1.28 -11.90 -10.22
N HIS A 463 -0.31 -11.01 -10.00
CA HIS A 463 -0.44 -9.96 -9.01
C HIS A 463 -1.10 -8.77 -9.70
N HIS A 464 -2.31 -8.43 -9.29
CA HIS A 464 -3.14 -7.47 -10.00
C HIS A 464 -3.39 -6.17 -9.20
N GLU A 465 -2.98 -6.12 -7.93
CA GLU A 465 -3.05 -4.89 -7.14
C GLU A 465 -2.13 -3.76 -7.66
N LYS A 466 -2.70 -2.55 -7.77
CA LYS A 466 -1.98 -1.33 -8.11
C LYS A 466 -1.91 -0.45 -6.86
N LEU A 467 -0.68 -0.13 -6.42
CA LEU A 467 -0.42 0.59 -5.17
C LEU A 467 0.74 1.56 -5.34
N VAL A 468 0.60 2.75 -4.75
CA VAL A 468 1.73 3.65 -4.45
C VAL A 468 1.61 4.08 -2.99
N ILE A 469 2.67 3.95 -2.21
CA ILE A 469 2.70 4.28 -0.77
C ILE A 469 3.89 5.17 -0.49
N ILE A 470 3.68 6.30 0.18
CA ILE A 470 4.73 7.28 0.50
C ILE A 470 4.79 7.50 2.02
N ASP A 471 5.97 7.28 2.61
CA ASP A 471 6.34 7.52 4.01
C ASP A 471 5.37 6.95 5.07
N TYR A 472 4.52 5.98 4.68
CA TYR A 472 3.39 5.48 5.48
C TYR A 472 2.38 6.55 5.92
N LYS A 473 2.37 7.69 5.22
CA LYS A 473 1.47 8.84 5.43
C LYS A 473 0.28 8.79 4.48
N ILE A 474 0.53 8.51 3.20
CA ILE A 474 -0.45 8.46 2.12
C ILE A 474 -0.27 7.17 1.30
N CYS A 475 -1.39 6.56 0.89
CA CYS A 475 -1.42 5.41 -0.02
C CYS A 475 -2.48 5.62 -1.09
N PHE A 476 -2.10 5.41 -2.35
CA PHE A 476 -2.97 5.39 -3.52
C PHE A 476 -3.29 3.94 -3.91
N LEU A 477 -4.57 3.65 -4.18
CA LEU A 477 -5.05 2.36 -4.71
C LEU A 477 -6.28 2.54 -5.61
N GLY A 478 -6.48 1.64 -6.58
CA GLY A 478 -7.62 1.65 -7.51
C GLY A 478 -7.37 0.74 -8.71
N GLY A 479 -7.98 1.06 -9.87
CA GLY A 479 -7.77 0.34 -11.12
C GLY A 479 -6.54 0.79 -11.93
N LEU A 480 -6.07 2.03 -11.77
CA LEU A 480 -4.93 2.57 -12.53
C LEU A 480 -3.58 1.88 -12.15
N ASP A 481 -2.95 1.24 -13.13
CA ASP A 481 -1.52 0.87 -13.10
C ASP A 481 -0.66 2.08 -13.53
N LEU A 482 0.58 2.19 -13.02
CA LEU A 482 1.58 3.17 -13.50
C LEU A 482 2.20 2.73 -14.84
N CYS A 483 1.37 2.55 -15.87
CA CYS A 483 1.78 2.11 -17.20
C CYS A 483 1.02 2.83 -18.32
N PHE A 484 1.45 2.58 -19.56
CA PHE A 484 0.93 3.28 -20.73
C PHE A 484 -0.57 3.04 -20.99
N GLY A 485 -1.20 4.08 -21.54
CA GLY A 485 -2.62 4.11 -21.90
C GLY A 485 -3.59 4.39 -20.74
N ARG A 486 -3.10 4.52 -19.50
CA ARG A 486 -3.92 4.77 -18.29
C ARG A 486 -4.17 6.25 -18.01
N TYR A 487 -3.34 7.14 -18.57
CA TYR A 487 -3.61 8.58 -18.48
C TYR A 487 -4.79 8.90 -19.40
N ASP A 488 -5.79 9.58 -18.87
CA ASP A 488 -6.86 10.19 -19.65
C ASP A 488 -7.37 11.45 -18.97
N THR A 489 -8.16 12.21 -19.72
CA THR A 489 -8.85 13.43 -19.30
C THR A 489 -10.36 13.25 -19.51
N PRO A 490 -11.25 14.02 -18.86
CA PRO A 490 -12.70 13.73 -18.85
C PRO A 490 -13.38 13.89 -20.21
N GLU A 491 -12.72 14.57 -21.17
CA GLU A 491 -13.20 14.64 -22.55
C GLU A 491 -12.90 13.36 -23.35
N HIS A 492 -12.13 12.41 -22.78
CA HIS A 492 -11.80 11.09 -23.33
C HIS A 492 -11.46 11.14 -24.83
N LYS A 493 -10.49 12.00 -25.19
CA LYS A 493 -10.19 12.34 -26.58
C LYS A 493 -9.65 11.12 -27.33
N VAL A 494 -10.23 10.86 -28.51
CA VAL A 494 -9.89 9.71 -29.36
C VAL A 494 -8.69 9.96 -30.29
N GLY A 495 -8.22 11.21 -30.43
CA GLY A 495 -7.14 11.61 -31.33
C GLY A 495 -6.18 12.62 -30.69
N ASP A 496 -4.91 12.57 -31.09
CA ASP A 496 -3.79 13.37 -30.57
C ASP A 496 -2.66 13.41 -31.62
N SER A 497 -2.90 14.15 -32.71
CA SER A 497 -1.96 14.31 -33.83
C SER A 497 -1.88 15.79 -34.26
N PRO A 498 -0.74 16.49 -34.05
CA PRO A 498 0.52 15.98 -33.48
C PRO A 498 0.36 15.53 -32.02
N SER A 499 1.30 14.70 -31.56
CA SER A 499 1.34 14.17 -30.20
C SER A 499 1.59 15.28 -29.18
N VAL A 500 0.59 15.64 -28.38
CA VAL A 500 0.70 16.64 -27.29
C VAL A 500 0.39 16.03 -25.93
N ILE A 501 -0.55 15.07 -25.88
CA ILE A 501 -1.00 14.46 -24.61
C ILE A 501 -0.48 13.04 -24.44
N TRP A 502 -0.54 12.15 -25.44
CA TRP A 502 -0.17 10.73 -25.28
C TRP A 502 1.10 10.40 -26.08
N PRO A 503 2.32 10.48 -25.53
CA PRO A 503 3.55 10.25 -26.29
C PRO A 503 3.78 8.78 -26.66
N GLY A 504 4.10 8.51 -27.92
CA GLY A 504 4.56 7.20 -28.39
C GLY A 504 3.63 6.04 -28.05
N LYS A 505 4.16 5.05 -27.32
CA LYS A 505 3.41 3.85 -26.87
C LYS A 505 2.25 4.15 -25.92
N ASP A 506 2.16 5.37 -25.41
CA ASP A 506 1.04 5.83 -24.58
C ASP A 506 -0.21 6.21 -25.39
N TYR A 507 -0.09 6.45 -26.71
CA TYR A 507 -1.21 6.51 -27.63
C TYR A 507 -1.74 5.09 -27.90
N TYR A 508 -2.45 4.58 -26.91
CA TYR A 508 -2.73 3.15 -26.75
C TYR A 508 -4.11 2.76 -27.27
N ASN A 509 -4.19 1.67 -28.04
CA ASN A 509 -5.43 0.99 -28.39
C ASN A 509 -5.15 -0.52 -28.56
N PRO A 510 -5.36 -1.33 -27.51
CA PRO A 510 -4.99 -2.73 -27.51
C PRO A 510 -5.84 -3.56 -28.48
N ARG A 511 -7.02 -3.07 -28.89
CA ARG A 511 -7.87 -3.75 -29.90
C ARG A 511 -7.17 -3.79 -31.25
N GLU A 512 -6.59 -2.66 -31.68
CA GLU A 512 -5.86 -2.52 -32.95
C GLU A 512 -4.44 -3.12 -32.85
N SER A 513 -3.61 -2.65 -31.91
CA SER A 513 -2.31 -3.27 -31.62
C SER A 513 -1.81 -3.03 -30.20
N GLU A 514 -1.31 -4.10 -29.58
CA GLU A 514 -0.51 -4.03 -28.36
C GLU A 514 0.99 -3.92 -28.70
N PRO A 515 1.79 -3.11 -27.97
CA PRO A 515 3.22 -2.99 -28.21
C PRO A 515 4.01 -4.30 -28.18
N ASN A 516 4.77 -4.53 -29.24
CA ASN A 516 5.60 -5.73 -29.43
C ASN A 516 7.11 -5.48 -29.20
N SER A 517 7.52 -4.22 -29.07
CA SER A 517 8.88 -3.82 -28.66
C SER A 517 8.83 -2.62 -27.71
N TRP A 518 9.85 -2.53 -26.87
CA TRP A 518 10.02 -1.55 -25.79
C TRP A 518 11.34 -0.77 -25.93
N GLU A 519 12.08 -0.98 -27.03
CA GLU A 519 13.37 -0.32 -27.28
C GLU A 519 13.23 1.17 -27.58
N ASP A 520 12.11 1.56 -28.17
CA ASP A 520 11.70 2.95 -28.42
C ASP A 520 10.26 3.12 -27.91
N THR A 521 10.12 3.80 -26.78
CA THR A 521 8.83 4.09 -26.12
C THR A 521 8.16 5.35 -26.66
N MET A 522 8.92 6.24 -27.32
CA MET A 522 8.42 7.50 -27.89
C MET A 522 7.86 7.32 -29.30
N ARG A 523 8.17 6.20 -29.97
CA ARG A 523 7.54 5.80 -31.22
C ARG A 523 6.19 5.11 -31.00
N ASP A 524 5.17 5.60 -31.70
CA ASP A 524 3.81 5.03 -31.75
C ASP A 524 3.79 3.53 -32.10
N GLU A 525 2.74 2.81 -31.70
CA GLU A 525 2.51 1.44 -32.16
C GLU A 525 1.72 1.40 -33.49
N PHE A 526 0.91 2.41 -33.78
CA PHE A 526 0.09 2.52 -34.98
C PHE A 526 -0.13 3.98 -35.39
N ASP A 527 -0.61 4.19 -36.62
CA ASP A 527 -0.73 5.52 -37.24
C ASP A 527 -1.91 6.34 -36.67
N ARG A 528 -1.58 7.40 -35.92
CA ARG A 528 -2.56 8.30 -35.29
C ARG A 528 -3.51 8.97 -36.27
N GLN A 529 -3.10 9.20 -37.52
CA GLN A 529 -3.94 9.85 -38.53
C GLN A 529 -5.04 8.91 -39.03
N LYS A 530 -4.95 7.61 -38.73
CA LYS A 530 -5.83 6.56 -39.23
C LYS A 530 -6.59 5.80 -38.14
N TYR A 531 -6.02 5.70 -36.94
CA TYR A 531 -6.58 4.94 -35.83
C TYR A 531 -6.74 5.81 -34.58
N PRO A 532 -7.93 5.80 -33.93
CA PRO A 532 -8.11 6.43 -32.64
C PRO A 532 -7.37 5.66 -31.54
N ARG A 533 -6.93 6.36 -30.49
CA ARG A 533 -6.64 5.72 -29.21
C ARG A 533 -7.94 5.10 -28.63
N MET A 534 -7.79 4.20 -27.67
CA MET A 534 -8.91 3.77 -26.82
C MET A 534 -8.87 4.59 -25.53
N PRO A 535 -9.84 5.48 -25.29
CA PRO A 535 -9.96 6.16 -24.01
C PRO A 535 -10.11 5.19 -22.84
N TRP A 536 -9.70 5.62 -21.66
CA TRP A 536 -9.52 4.81 -20.46
C TRP A 536 -10.18 5.52 -19.28
N HIS A 537 -11.31 5.01 -18.83
CA HIS A 537 -12.03 5.53 -17.66
C HIS A 537 -11.74 4.64 -16.45
N ASP A 538 -11.35 5.23 -15.33
CA ASP A 538 -10.92 4.49 -14.14
C ASP A 538 -11.13 5.31 -12.86
N VAL A 539 -11.16 4.63 -11.71
CA VAL A 539 -11.35 5.23 -10.40
C VAL A 539 -10.24 4.81 -9.45
N HIS A 540 -9.70 5.80 -8.75
CA HIS A 540 -8.64 5.66 -7.76
C HIS A 540 -9.02 6.34 -6.45
N CYS A 541 -8.35 6.00 -5.36
CA CYS A 541 -8.45 6.75 -4.12
C CYS A 541 -7.11 6.87 -3.40
N ALA A 542 -6.94 7.97 -2.67
CA ALA A 542 -5.89 8.14 -1.67
C ALA A 542 -6.46 7.94 -0.26
N LEU A 543 -5.64 7.36 0.62
CA LEU A 543 -5.95 7.10 2.01
C LEU A 543 -4.83 7.62 2.92
N TRP A 544 -5.22 8.23 4.04
CA TRP A 544 -4.33 8.70 5.10
C TRP A 544 -4.59 7.99 6.43
N GLY A 545 -3.62 8.05 7.34
CA GLY A 545 -3.76 7.47 8.68
C GLY A 545 -3.69 5.93 8.68
N PRO A 546 -4.33 5.25 9.66
CA PRO A 546 -4.29 3.79 9.82
C PRO A 546 -4.54 2.95 8.55
N PRO A 547 -5.50 3.26 7.65
CA PRO A 547 -5.71 2.50 6.40
C PRO A 547 -4.47 2.42 5.50
N CYS A 548 -3.73 3.52 5.35
CA CYS A 548 -2.47 3.54 4.59
C CYS A 548 -1.44 2.55 5.17
N ARG A 549 -1.37 2.48 6.51
CA ARG A 549 -0.43 1.61 7.24
C ARG A 549 -0.84 0.13 7.17
N ASP A 550 -2.12 -0.16 7.05
CA ASP A 550 -2.64 -1.51 6.81
C ASP A 550 -2.27 -2.01 5.40
N ILE A 551 -2.31 -1.13 4.39
CA ILE A 551 -1.88 -1.44 3.02
C ILE A 551 -0.35 -1.57 2.95
N ALA A 552 0.38 -0.72 3.66
CA ALA A 552 1.83 -0.85 3.80
C ALA A 552 2.22 -2.19 4.47
N ARG A 553 1.43 -2.69 5.43
CA ARG A 553 1.60 -4.05 5.97
C ARG A 553 1.45 -5.12 4.90
N HIS A 554 0.43 -5.02 4.05
CA HIS A 554 0.23 -5.94 2.91
C HIS A 554 1.43 -5.93 1.95
N PHE A 555 1.96 -4.75 1.62
CA PHE A 555 3.19 -4.64 0.83
C PHE A 555 4.37 -5.34 1.50
N VAL A 556 4.65 -5.05 2.78
CA VAL A 556 5.75 -5.67 3.54
C VAL A 556 5.59 -7.19 3.62
N GLN A 557 4.36 -7.70 3.76
CA GLN A 557 4.08 -9.14 3.73
C GLN A 557 4.42 -9.75 2.36
N ARG A 558 3.97 -9.13 1.27
CA ARG A 558 4.24 -9.56 -0.11
C ARG A 558 5.71 -9.46 -0.51
N TRP A 559 6.36 -8.35 -0.20
CA TRP A 559 7.80 -8.14 -0.46
C TRP A 559 8.62 -9.24 0.22
N ASN A 560 8.36 -9.51 1.51
CA ASN A 560 9.07 -10.54 2.26
C ASN A 560 8.77 -11.97 1.76
N HIS A 561 7.62 -12.23 1.14
CA HIS A 561 7.30 -13.50 0.48
C HIS A 561 8.03 -13.64 -0.88
N ALA A 562 8.01 -12.59 -1.70
CA ALA A 562 8.73 -12.53 -2.98
C ALA A 562 10.26 -12.64 -2.78
N LYS A 563 10.84 -11.88 -1.85
CA LYS A 563 12.26 -11.93 -1.47
C LYS A 563 12.73 -13.35 -1.18
N ARG A 564 11.97 -14.14 -0.41
CA ARG A 564 12.35 -15.52 -0.05
C ARG A 564 12.19 -16.53 -1.19
N THR A 565 11.23 -16.30 -2.09
CA THR A 565 10.95 -17.22 -3.21
C THR A 565 11.80 -16.93 -4.44
N LYS A 566 12.33 -15.70 -4.59
CA LYS A 566 13.18 -15.29 -5.73
C LYS A 566 14.64 -15.12 -5.39
N ALA A 567 14.90 -14.40 -4.32
CA ALA A 567 16.15 -13.72 -4.05
C ALA A 567 16.71 -14.05 -2.66
N PRO A 568 16.61 -15.31 -2.15
CA PRO A 568 16.84 -15.61 -0.74
C PRO A 568 18.23 -15.17 -0.24
N ASN A 569 19.24 -15.30 -1.10
CA ASN A 569 20.64 -15.01 -0.78
C ASN A 569 21.13 -13.63 -1.28
N GLU A 570 20.29 -12.85 -1.95
CA GLU A 570 20.67 -11.55 -2.55
C GLU A 570 20.67 -10.44 -1.48
N HIS A 571 21.83 -10.17 -0.88
CA HIS A 571 21.96 -9.29 0.29
C HIS A 571 21.59 -7.81 0.00
N GLU A 572 21.62 -7.40 -1.27
CA GLU A 572 21.21 -6.08 -1.75
C GLU A 572 19.69 -5.84 -1.64
N ILE A 573 18.89 -6.93 -1.67
CA ILE A 573 17.44 -6.89 -1.52
C ILE A 573 17.09 -7.24 -0.06
N PRO A 574 16.75 -6.27 0.81
CA PRO A 574 16.54 -6.52 2.23
C PRO A 574 15.18 -7.18 2.51
N LEU A 575 15.05 -7.77 3.70
CA LEU A 575 13.75 -8.02 4.31
C LEU A 575 13.25 -6.74 4.98
N LEU A 576 11.97 -6.43 4.79
CA LEU A 576 11.31 -5.25 5.36
C LEU A 576 10.67 -5.58 6.72
N MET A 577 10.69 -4.63 7.64
CA MET A 577 10.09 -4.77 8.98
C MET A 577 8.81 -3.93 9.08
N PRO A 578 7.67 -4.48 9.54
CA PRO A 578 6.46 -3.69 9.73
C PRO A 578 6.67 -2.61 10.80
N HIS A 579 6.49 -1.34 10.44
CA HIS A 579 6.61 -0.25 11.38
C HIS A 579 5.49 -0.31 12.45
N HIS A 580 5.70 0.29 13.62
CA HIS A 580 4.75 0.39 14.75
C HIS A 580 3.34 0.79 14.33
N HIS A 581 3.24 1.76 13.43
CA HIS A 581 2.01 2.22 12.81
C HIS A 581 1.26 1.12 12.02
N MET A 582 1.96 0.08 11.54
CA MET A 582 1.44 -1.15 10.92
C MET A 582 1.25 -2.31 11.93
N VAL A 583 1.37 -2.04 13.23
CA VAL A 583 1.40 -3.04 14.32
C VAL A 583 0.29 -2.78 15.35
N ILE A 584 -0.87 -2.36 14.83
CA ILE A 584 -2.20 -2.39 15.48
C ILE A 584 -2.41 -1.41 16.65
N PRO A 585 -3.65 -0.90 16.83
CA PRO A 585 -3.89 0.32 17.60
C PRO A 585 -3.77 0.13 19.12
N HIS A 586 -3.90 1.27 19.82
CA HIS A 586 -3.99 1.40 21.28
C HIS A 586 -2.69 1.30 22.10
N TYR A 587 -1.53 1.05 21.48
CA TYR A 587 -0.23 1.22 22.16
C TYR A 587 0.17 2.68 22.41
N MET A 588 -0.52 3.65 21.80
CA MET A 588 -0.40 5.08 22.10
C MET A 588 -1.79 5.67 22.39
N GLY A 589 -2.25 5.50 23.63
CA GLY A 589 -3.44 6.20 24.10
C GLY A 589 -3.11 7.66 24.40
N ARG A 590 -3.72 8.59 23.65
CA ARG A 590 -3.64 10.06 23.86
C ARG A 590 -2.21 10.63 24.02
N SER A 591 -1.32 10.33 23.08
CA SER A 591 -0.30 11.32 22.69
C SER A 591 -0.91 12.21 21.62
N LYS A 592 -0.91 13.54 21.83
CA LYS A 592 -0.99 14.50 20.71
C LYS A 592 0.20 14.27 19.78
N GLU A 593 0.14 14.79 18.56
CA GLU A 593 1.30 14.94 17.69
C GLU A 593 2.49 15.56 18.47
N ILE A 594 3.69 15.06 18.18
CA ILE A 594 4.94 15.71 18.59
C ILE A 594 5.35 16.56 17.39
N ASP A 595 4.78 17.76 17.32
CA ASP A 595 5.41 18.85 16.59
C ASP A 595 6.70 19.25 17.31
N ILE A 596 7.67 19.74 16.55
CA ILE A 596 8.98 20.17 17.07
C ILE A 596 8.97 21.69 17.12
N ASP A 597 8.72 22.24 18.31
CA ASP A 597 8.93 23.65 18.63
C ASP A 597 9.70 23.78 19.96
N ASP A 598 10.57 24.79 20.04
CA ASP A 598 11.46 25.03 21.18
C ASP A 598 10.74 25.78 22.32
N GLU A 599 10.30 25.05 23.36
CA GLU A 599 9.94 25.67 24.65
C GLU A 599 11.04 25.50 25.71
N LYS A 600 11.27 26.57 26.49
CA LYS A 600 12.13 26.58 27.68
C LYS A 600 11.27 26.47 28.94
N ASP A 601 11.86 25.93 30.01
CA ASP A 601 11.29 25.89 31.36
C ASP A 601 10.93 27.32 31.87
N GLU A 602 10.05 27.52 32.85
CA GLU A 602 9.56 26.61 33.90
C GLU A 602 8.05 26.84 34.19
N ASP A 603 7.37 25.81 34.72
CA ASP A 603 6.24 26.02 35.64
C ASP A 603 6.16 24.89 36.68
N ASN A 604 5.93 25.24 37.97
CA ASN A 604 5.12 24.48 38.92
C ASN A 604 5.01 25.14 40.30
N LYS A 605 3.77 25.36 40.79
CA LYS A 605 3.43 25.05 42.21
C LYS A 605 1.92 24.90 42.52
N LYS A 606 1.50 23.64 42.53
CA LYS A 606 0.69 22.98 43.59
C LYS A 606 -0.82 23.29 43.78
N GLU A 607 -1.63 22.29 43.39
CA GLU A 607 -2.38 21.38 44.31
C GLU A 607 -3.58 21.90 45.16
N ILE A 608 -4.80 21.36 44.93
CA ILE A 608 -5.67 20.56 45.88
C ILE A 608 -7.23 20.68 45.67
N ASP A 609 -7.88 19.51 45.60
CA ASP A 609 -9.28 19.09 45.92
C ASP A 609 -10.59 19.78 45.42
N LYS A 610 -11.48 18.88 44.92
CA LYS A 610 -12.92 18.64 45.24
C LYS A 610 -14.12 19.32 44.52
N GLN A 611 -15.02 18.40 44.11
CA GLN A 611 -16.50 18.36 44.14
C GLN A 611 -17.37 19.29 43.27
N ASP A 612 -18.20 18.61 42.47
CA ASP A 612 -19.65 18.77 42.26
C ASP A 612 -20.31 20.09 41.80
N SER A 613 -21.20 19.92 40.81
CA SER A 613 -22.46 20.66 40.54
C SER A 613 -22.50 21.87 39.57
N PHE A 614 -23.34 21.68 38.54
CA PHE A 614 -24.21 22.63 37.81
C PHE A 614 -23.87 24.14 37.66
N SER A 615 -23.50 24.47 36.42
CA SER A 615 -24.14 25.46 35.52
C SER A 615 -24.12 26.99 35.80
N SER A 616 -23.70 27.72 34.75
CA SER A 616 -24.48 28.78 34.04
C SER A 616 -23.88 30.19 33.94
N GLN A 617 -24.21 30.85 32.82
CA GLN A 617 -24.20 32.29 32.50
C GLN A 617 -22.86 33.07 32.35
N SER A 618 -22.85 33.83 31.26
CA SER A 618 -21.96 34.95 30.86
C SER A 618 -22.86 36.20 30.64
N PRO A 619 -22.43 37.38 30.14
CA PRO A 619 -21.09 38.01 29.96
C PRO A 619 -21.08 39.36 30.79
N PRO A 620 -20.70 40.59 30.33
CA PRO A 620 -19.78 41.14 29.30
C PRO A 620 -18.83 42.29 29.80
N GLN A 621 -18.26 43.10 28.87
CA GLN A 621 -17.67 44.47 29.03
C GLN A 621 -16.27 44.60 29.69
N ASP A 622 -15.40 45.59 29.39
CA ASP A 622 -15.35 46.59 28.28
C ASP A 622 -13.90 47.16 28.05
N ILE A 623 -13.72 48.01 27.03
CA ILE A 623 -12.42 48.53 26.50
C ILE A 623 -11.95 49.84 27.19
N PRO A 624 -10.63 50.03 27.43
CA PRO A 624 -9.86 51.19 26.90
C PRO A 624 -8.44 50.78 26.41
N LEU A 625 -7.96 51.13 25.20
CA LEU A 625 -7.61 52.44 24.60
C LEU A 625 -6.27 53.08 25.05
N LEU A 626 -5.33 53.14 24.09
CA LEU A 626 -4.26 54.15 23.85
C LEU A 626 -3.05 54.31 24.83
N LEU A 627 -1.85 54.04 24.29
CA LEU A 627 -0.74 54.97 23.95
C LEU A 627 -0.61 56.34 24.68
N PRO A 628 0.60 56.98 24.79
CA PRO A 628 1.97 56.57 24.36
C PRO A 628 3.13 56.94 25.35
N GLN A 629 4.38 56.91 24.82
CA GLN A 629 5.53 57.82 25.10
C GLN A 629 6.58 57.58 26.24
N GLU A 630 7.83 57.40 25.76
CA GLU A 630 9.08 58.14 26.07
C GLU A 630 9.84 58.11 27.44
N ALA A 631 11.11 57.66 27.35
CA ALA A 631 12.36 58.42 27.62
C ALA A 631 13.29 58.13 28.84
N ASP A 632 14.59 58.32 28.54
CA ASP A 632 15.76 58.73 29.35
C ASP A 632 16.54 57.81 30.35
N GLY A 633 17.88 58.01 30.35
CA GLY A 633 18.85 57.59 31.38
C GLY A 633 19.57 56.24 31.15
N ALA A 634 20.69 56.07 30.42
CA ALA A 634 21.96 56.80 30.21
C ALA A 634 23.13 56.43 31.18
N VAL A 635 24.38 56.72 30.76
CA VAL A 635 25.66 56.84 31.54
C VAL A 635 26.67 55.65 31.58
N THR A 636 27.61 55.64 30.61
CA THR A 636 29.08 55.33 30.70
C THR A 636 29.61 53.90 31.00
N SER A 637 30.82 53.46 30.58
CA SER A 637 31.91 54.07 29.74
C SER A 637 32.99 53.07 29.28
N ASN A 638 33.64 53.37 28.14
CA ASN A 638 35.00 53.01 27.66
C ASN A 638 35.31 51.53 27.30
N GLY A 639 35.95 51.23 26.16
CA GLY A 639 36.29 52.11 25.03
C GLY A 639 37.21 51.48 23.96
N ASP A 640 36.99 51.90 22.71
CA ASP A 640 37.90 52.11 21.55
C ASP A 640 38.78 50.93 21.01
N ASP A 641 39.14 50.84 19.72
CA ASP A 641 39.12 51.85 18.64
C ASP A 641 39.03 51.25 17.19
N ARG A 642 38.64 52.11 16.22
CA ARG A 642 38.84 52.08 14.73
C ARG A 642 37.97 51.22 13.77
N ASN A 643 37.01 51.93 13.14
CA ASN A 643 36.86 52.18 11.68
C ASN A 643 36.53 51.02 10.70
N SER A 644 35.75 51.16 9.61
CA SER A 644 34.80 52.18 9.04
C SER A 644 34.35 51.66 7.65
N SER A 645 33.23 51.97 6.97
CA SER A 645 32.04 52.85 7.08
C SER A 645 30.82 52.08 6.45
N GLU A 646 29.54 52.47 6.36
CA GLU A 646 28.79 53.72 6.08
C GLU A 646 29.02 54.34 4.68
N CYS A 647 28.03 54.84 3.90
CA CYS A 647 26.55 54.95 3.99
C CYS A 647 25.95 54.76 2.55
N SER A 648 24.67 54.48 2.24
CA SER A 648 23.37 55.14 2.57
C SER A 648 23.24 56.59 2.02
N PRO A 649 22.05 57.22 1.80
CA PRO A 649 20.67 56.77 2.12
C PRO A 649 19.49 57.18 1.15
N LEU A 650 18.29 56.57 1.37
CA LEU A 650 16.92 57.15 1.46
C LEU A 650 16.14 57.95 0.36
N LEU A 651 14.81 57.68 0.36
CA LEU A 651 13.60 58.57 0.31
C LEU A 651 12.89 59.03 -0.99
N SER A 652 11.70 58.43 -1.20
CA SER A 652 10.34 59.01 -1.41
C SER A 652 10.03 60.10 -2.46
N GLN A 653 8.92 59.92 -3.20
CA GLN A 653 7.62 60.58 -2.91
C GLN A 653 6.46 60.04 -3.79
N ASN A 654 5.21 60.25 -3.35
CA ASN A 654 3.98 59.90 -4.08
C ASN A 654 3.48 61.09 -4.91
N LEU A 655 2.74 60.84 -6.00
CA LEU A 655 1.39 61.41 -6.22
C LEU A 655 0.71 60.89 -7.51
N GLU A 656 -0.61 61.12 -7.58
CA GLU A 656 -1.53 60.77 -8.68
C GLU A 656 -1.46 61.79 -9.83
N GLY A 657 -2.10 61.52 -10.98
CA GLY A 657 -2.26 62.55 -12.04
C GLY A 657 -2.64 62.03 -13.43
N GLU A 658 -3.94 61.84 -13.65
CA GLU A 658 -4.54 61.27 -14.87
C GLU A 658 -4.61 62.23 -16.09
N THR A 659 -4.97 61.67 -17.26
CA THR A 659 -5.73 62.28 -18.40
C THR A 659 -5.11 63.10 -19.57
N LEU A 660 -5.37 62.57 -20.78
CA LEU A 660 -5.86 63.23 -22.04
C LEU A 660 -4.97 64.17 -22.90
N VAL A 661 -4.98 63.97 -24.24
CA VAL A 661 -5.74 64.79 -25.25
C VAL A 661 -5.36 64.43 -26.73
N SER A 662 -6.38 64.02 -27.50
CA SER A 662 -6.65 64.05 -28.98
C SER A 662 -5.56 64.15 -30.09
N ASP A 663 -5.75 63.29 -31.10
CA ASP A 663 -5.89 63.58 -32.56
C ASP A 663 -4.93 64.52 -33.33
N ASN A 664 -4.44 64.03 -34.49
CA ASN A 664 -5.07 64.37 -35.79
C ASN A 664 -4.66 63.46 -36.98
N GLN A 665 -5.35 63.61 -38.12
CA GLN A 665 -5.43 62.64 -39.23
C GLN A 665 -4.73 63.06 -40.55
N ASN A 666 -4.72 62.13 -41.54
CA ASN A 666 -4.54 62.28 -43.01
C ASN A 666 -3.09 62.23 -43.56
N LYS A 667 -2.78 61.69 -44.77
CA LYS A 667 -3.65 61.32 -45.93
C LYS A 667 -2.97 60.35 -46.94
N GLY A 668 -3.68 59.28 -47.40
CA GLY A 668 -3.42 58.52 -48.66
C GLY A 668 -2.18 57.59 -48.70
N PHE A 669 -2.04 56.62 -49.63
CA PHE A 669 -2.94 56.08 -50.69
C PHE A 669 -2.36 54.73 -51.23
N GLN A 670 -3.15 53.64 -51.30
CA GLN A 670 -2.86 52.34 -51.99
C GLN A 670 -1.60 51.51 -51.56
N ASP A 671 -1.51 50.18 -51.71
CA ASP A 671 -2.45 49.15 -52.23
C ASP A 671 -2.22 47.76 -51.56
N GLU A 672 -3.15 46.82 -51.82
CA GLU A 672 -3.12 45.34 -51.67
C GLU A 672 -2.68 44.59 -50.37
N SER A 673 -3.46 43.53 -50.09
CA SER A 673 -3.16 42.30 -49.32
C SER A 673 -3.16 42.32 -47.77
N VAL A 674 -3.61 41.19 -47.19
CA VAL A 674 -3.72 40.95 -45.73
C VAL A 674 -3.30 39.52 -45.42
N PRO A 675 -2.41 39.34 -44.42
CA PRO A 675 -2.57 38.27 -43.43
C PRO A 675 -2.89 38.87 -42.05
N PHE A 676 -3.88 38.31 -41.35
CA PHE A 676 -4.14 38.66 -39.95
C PHE A 676 -3.08 38.04 -39.04
N ASN A 677 -2.26 38.88 -38.41
CA ASN A 677 -1.70 38.58 -37.09
C ASN A 677 -2.56 39.31 -36.05
N LEU A 678 -3.06 38.59 -35.05
CA LEU A 678 -3.40 39.19 -33.76
C LEU A 678 -3.04 38.19 -32.67
N GLU A 679 -2.16 38.61 -31.77
CA GLU A 679 -1.60 37.78 -30.71
C GLU A 679 -2.61 37.68 -29.56
N ALA A 680 -3.03 36.45 -29.23
CA ALA A 680 -3.60 36.19 -27.91
C ALA A 680 -2.44 36.07 -26.91
N GLN A 681 -2.07 37.19 -26.29
CA GLN A 681 -1.00 37.20 -25.28
C GLN A 681 -1.42 36.32 -24.09
N CYS A 682 -0.57 35.35 -23.74
CA CYS A 682 -0.78 34.51 -22.58
C CYS A 682 -0.59 35.35 -21.31
N ILE A 683 -1.67 35.55 -20.54
CA ILE A 683 -1.58 36.12 -19.20
C ILE A 683 -0.99 35.04 -18.29
N VAL A 684 0.27 35.24 -17.88
CA VAL A 684 0.94 34.46 -16.85
C VAL A 684 0.81 35.25 -15.54
N ASP A 685 -0.35 35.13 -14.90
CA ASP A 685 -0.51 35.54 -13.50
C ASP A 685 -0.08 34.39 -12.56
N SER A 686 0.20 34.74 -11.30
CA SER A 686 1.03 33.95 -10.39
C SER A 686 0.46 32.57 -10.02
N ILE A 687 1.30 31.53 -10.14
CA ILE A 687 1.08 30.22 -9.53
C ILE A 687 1.71 30.20 -8.14
N ASP A 688 0.95 30.72 -7.18
CA ASP A 688 0.97 30.36 -5.77
C ASP A 688 -0.52 30.34 -5.31
N ASP A 689 -0.81 29.95 -4.05
CA ASP A 689 -2.16 29.91 -3.46
C ASP A 689 -3.20 28.92 -4.06
N TRP A 690 -2.76 27.85 -4.75
CA TRP A 690 -3.64 26.74 -5.19
C TRP A 690 -3.65 25.50 -4.26
N TRP A 691 -3.22 25.66 -3.01
CA TRP A 691 -3.21 24.58 -1.99
C TRP A 691 -3.87 24.92 -0.66
N GLU A 692 -4.58 26.05 -0.56
CA GLU A 692 -5.42 26.30 0.62
C GLU A 692 -6.51 25.22 0.75
N THR A 693 -6.63 24.66 1.95
CA THR A 693 -7.78 23.82 2.29
C THR A 693 -9.06 24.65 2.25
N PRO A 694 -10.20 24.08 1.80
CA PRO A 694 -11.49 24.73 1.99
C PRO A 694 -11.85 24.70 3.48
N GLU A 695 -11.38 25.70 4.22
CA GLU A 695 -11.83 26.00 5.57
C GLU A 695 -13.30 26.42 5.55
N GLY A 696 -14.01 26.16 6.65
CA GLY A 696 -15.47 26.05 6.63
C GLY A 696 -16.22 27.39 6.53
N THR A 697 -16.60 27.78 5.31
CA THR A 697 -17.74 28.70 5.08
C THR A 697 -19.03 27.91 4.86
N ASN A 698 -20.07 28.23 5.63
CA ASN A 698 -21.40 27.62 5.49
C ASN A 698 -22.23 28.38 4.44
N ASP A 699 -21.98 28.12 3.15
CA ASP A 699 -22.90 28.53 2.09
C ASP A 699 -23.22 27.36 1.14
N ALA A 700 -24.51 27.19 0.83
CA ALA A 700 -25.04 25.98 0.19
C ALA A 700 -25.08 26.05 -1.35
N THR A 701 -24.25 26.90 -1.94
CA THR A 701 -24.15 27.18 -3.38
C THR A 701 -22.69 27.53 -3.68
N THR A 702 -21.93 26.79 -4.50
CA THR A 702 -22.31 25.88 -5.60
C THR A 702 -21.56 24.55 -5.48
N LEU A 703 -22.24 23.42 -5.69
CA LEU A 703 -21.56 22.10 -5.72
C LEU A 703 -20.90 21.88 -7.09
N GLU A 704 -19.59 22.13 -7.14
CA GLU A 704 -18.73 21.79 -8.28
C GLU A 704 -17.94 20.52 -7.95
N TYR A 705 -18.09 19.48 -8.80
CA TYR A 705 -17.37 18.22 -8.66
C TYR A 705 -16.56 17.98 -9.93
N GLY A 706 -15.24 18.19 -9.84
CA GLY A 706 -14.28 17.82 -10.89
C GLY A 706 -13.68 16.43 -10.65
N GLN A 707 -12.55 16.14 -11.29
CA GLN A 707 -11.84 14.85 -11.21
C GLN A 707 -11.34 14.46 -9.80
N VAL A 708 -11.37 15.38 -8.82
CA VAL A 708 -10.83 15.19 -7.47
C VAL A 708 -11.93 15.39 -6.44
N GLY A 709 -12.07 14.43 -5.53
CA GLY A 709 -13.06 14.49 -4.46
C GLY A 709 -12.66 15.35 -3.27
N PRO A 710 -13.61 15.66 -2.38
CA PRO A 710 -13.30 16.22 -1.07
C PRO A 710 -12.58 15.18 -0.20
N ARG A 711 -11.38 15.51 0.28
CA ARG A 711 -10.70 14.77 1.34
C ARG A 711 -11.55 14.81 2.61
N THR A 712 -12.00 13.64 3.08
CA THR A 712 -13.07 13.50 4.08
C THR A 712 -12.73 12.47 5.15
N THR A 713 -13.25 12.65 6.36
CA THR A 713 -13.13 11.65 7.42
C THR A 713 -14.11 10.52 7.17
N CYS A 714 -13.61 9.29 7.14
CA CYS A 714 -14.38 8.10 6.76
C CYS A 714 -14.09 6.94 7.71
N HIS A 715 -15.02 5.98 7.80
CA HIS A 715 -14.67 4.66 8.28
C HIS A 715 -14.10 3.85 7.12
N CYS A 716 -12.83 3.49 7.20
CA CYS A 716 -12.13 2.79 6.12
C CYS A 716 -11.75 1.39 6.58
N GLN A 717 -12.02 0.37 5.77
CA GLN A 717 -11.55 -0.99 6.01
C GLN A 717 -10.89 -1.55 4.75
N VAL A 718 -9.61 -1.93 4.87
CA VAL A 718 -8.88 -2.61 3.79
C VAL A 718 -9.42 -4.04 3.63
N ILE A 719 -9.55 -4.48 2.39
CA ILE A 719 -10.00 -5.81 1.98
C ILE A 719 -9.08 -6.32 0.86
N ARG A 720 -8.88 -7.63 0.77
CA ARG A 720 -7.96 -8.22 -0.22
C ARG A 720 -8.38 -9.63 -0.65
N SER A 721 -7.92 -10.02 -1.83
CA SER A 721 -7.95 -11.41 -2.32
C SER A 721 -6.52 -11.92 -2.27
N VAL A 722 -6.20 -12.88 -1.41
CA VAL A 722 -4.83 -13.42 -1.25
C VAL A 722 -4.81 -14.89 -0.85
N SER A 723 -3.68 -15.57 -1.07
CA SER A 723 -3.50 -16.97 -0.65
C SER A 723 -2.04 -17.36 -0.42
N GLN A 724 -1.83 -18.66 -0.13
CA GLN A 724 -0.52 -19.28 0.08
C GLN A 724 0.49 -19.00 -1.05
N TRP A 725 0.06 -18.86 -2.31
CA TRP A 725 0.98 -18.61 -3.42
C TRP A 725 1.40 -17.15 -3.53
N SER A 726 0.49 -16.20 -3.29
CA SER A 726 0.69 -14.78 -3.58
C SER A 726 1.28 -13.99 -2.43
N VAL A 727 0.90 -14.34 -1.19
CA VAL A 727 1.31 -13.60 0.04
C VAL A 727 1.79 -14.56 1.14
N GLY A 728 1.58 -15.86 0.97
CA GLY A 728 2.02 -16.87 1.93
C GLY A 728 1.09 -17.05 3.13
N THR A 729 -0.20 -16.73 3.00
CA THR A 729 -1.21 -16.92 4.05
C THR A 729 -1.48 -18.41 4.36
N SER A 730 -2.15 -18.68 5.47
CA SER A 730 -2.45 -20.06 5.94
C SER A 730 -3.70 -20.65 5.30
N GLN A 731 -4.63 -19.79 4.88
CA GLN A 731 -5.84 -20.06 4.11
C GLN A 731 -6.02 -18.94 3.07
N PRO A 732 -6.81 -19.13 2.00
CA PRO A 732 -7.23 -18.01 1.16
C PRO A 732 -8.00 -16.97 1.97
N GLU A 733 -7.77 -15.69 1.68
CA GLU A 733 -8.61 -14.59 2.13
C GLU A 733 -9.41 -14.09 0.92
N GLU A 734 -10.74 -14.09 1.04
CA GLU A 734 -11.71 -13.61 0.04
C GLU A 734 -12.52 -12.43 0.61
N SER A 735 -11.85 -11.54 1.35
CA SER A 735 -12.52 -10.47 2.10
C SER A 735 -13.16 -9.42 1.18
N ILE A 736 -12.69 -9.30 -0.07
CA ILE A 736 -13.36 -8.51 -1.12
C ILE A 736 -14.72 -9.13 -1.51
N HIS A 737 -14.75 -10.42 -1.85
CA HIS A 737 -15.99 -11.13 -2.23
C HIS A 737 -17.03 -11.07 -1.10
N THR A 738 -16.59 -11.31 0.13
CA THR A 738 -17.43 -11.24 1.32
C THR A 738 -17.94 -9.81 1.57
N ALA A 739 -17.13 -8.78 1.32
CA ALA A 739 -17.55 -7.38 1.42
C ALA A 739 -18.63 -7.03 0.38
N TYR A 740 -18.38 -7.31 -0.91
CA TYR A 740 -19.35 -7.05 -1.98
C TYR A 740 -20.72 -7.70 -1.67
N CYS A 741 -20.77 -9.02 -1.46
CA CYS A 741 -22.02 -9.72 -1.17
C CYS A 741 -22.74 -9.13 0.06
N SER A 742 -22.01 -8.93 1.16
CA SER A 742 -22.61 -8.45 2.41
C SER A 742 -23.02 -6.98 2.38
N LEU A 743 -22.51 -6.18 1.43
CA LEU A 743 -22.95 -4.79 1.20
C LEU A 743 -24.17 -4.76 0.27
N ILE A 744 -24.16 -5.54 -0.81
CA ILE A 744 -25.28 -5.69 -1.76
C ILE A 744 -26.56 -6.16 -1.04
N GLU A 745 -26.46 -7.15 -0.14
CA GLU A 745 -27.59 -7.64 0.67
C GLU A 745 -28.17 -6.58 1.63
N LYS A 746 -27.40 -5.54 1.97
CA LYS A 746 -27.78 -4.47 2.92
C LYS A 746 -28.25 -3.17 2.25
N ALA A 747 -27.96 -2.98 0.95
CA ALA A 747 -28.37 -1.81 0.17
C ALA A 747 -29.89 -1.60 0.25
N LYS A 748 -30.35 -0.35 0.28
CA LYS A 748 -31.76 -0.01 0.52
C LYS A 748 -32.45 0.59 -0.69
N HIS A 749 -31.76 1.43 -1.45
CA HIS A 749 -32.32 2.29 -2.49
C HIS A 749 -31.62 2.07 -3.84
N PHE A 750 -30.29 2.06 -3.88
CA PHE A 750 -29.59 1.72 -5.11
C PHE A 750 -28.17 1.19 -4.93
N ILE A 751 -27.69 0.56 -5.99
CA ILE A 751 -26.31 0.15 -6.20
C ILE A 751 -25.87 0.68 -7.56
N TYR A 752 -24.77 1.42 -7.60
CA TYR A 752 -24.07 1.81 -8.83
C TYR A 752 -22.75 1.04 -8.91
N ILE A 753 -22.50 0.37 -10.03
CA ILE A 753 -21.31 -0.46 -10.26
C ILE A 753 -20.63 0.01 -11.55
N GLU A 754 -19.33 0.25 -11.48
CA GLU A 754 -18.47 0.31 -12.67
C GLU A 754 -17.47 -0.82 -12.57
N ASN A 755 -17.41 -1.68 -13.58
CA ASN A 755 -16.44 -2.78 -13.57
C ASN A 755 -15.96 -3.16 -14.97
N GLN A 756 -14.67 -3.49 -15.07
CA GLN A 756 -14.08 -4.02 -16.30
C GLN A 756 -14.72 -5.35 -16.75
N PHE A 757 -15.18 -6.17 -15.80
CA PHE A 757 -15.84 -7.45 -16.09
C PHE A 757 -17.06 -7.65 -15.20
N PHE A 758 -18.08 -8.31 -15.73
CA PHE A 758 -19.26 -8.72 -14.97
C PHE A 758 -19.57 -10.20 -15.21
N ILE A 759 -18.82 -11.06 -14.51
CA ILE A 759 -18.84 -12.52 -14.65
C ILE A 759 -19.09 -13.16 -13.28
N SER A 760 -20.28 -13.72 -13.07
CA SER A 760 -20.70 -14.16 -11.73
C SER A 760 -21.82 -15.21 -11.80
N GLY A 761 -21.94 -16.05 -10.75
CA GLY A 761 -22.88 -17.16 -10.70
C GLY A 761 -24.03 -16.94 -9.72
N LEU A 762 -25.22 -17.46 -10.08
CA LEU A 762 -26.30 -17.72 -9.12
C LEU A 762 -25.95 -18.95 -8.25
N ALA A 763 -26.70 -19.18 -7.16
CA ALA A 763 -26.40 -20.25 -6.19
C ALA A 763 -26.33 -21.67 -6.79
N MET A 764 -26.99 -21.91 -7.93
CA MET A 764 -27.02 -23.19 -8.66
C MET A 764 -26.03 -23.24 -9.85
N ASP A 765 -25.08 -22.32 -9.94
CA ASP A 765 -24.02 -22.37 -10.96
C ASP A 765 -22.74 -23.00 -10.40
N ASP A 766 -22.45 -24.24 -10.80
CA ASP A 766 -21.23 -24.96 -10.41
C ASP A 766 -19.99 -24.50 -11.21
N THR A 767 -20.17 -23.68 -12.27
CA THR A 767 -19.08 -23.25 -13.16
C THR A 767 -18.40 -22.00 -12.63
N ILE A 768 -19.17 -20.93 -12.40
CA ILE A 768 -18.69 -19.67 -11.83
C ILE A 768 -18.99 -19.71 -10.33
N GLN A 769 -17.98 -19.53 -9.48
CA GLN A 769 -18.10 -19.81 -8.04
C GLN A 769 -18.43 -18.58 -7.19
N ASN A 770 -18.06 -17.38 -7.63
CA ASN A 770 -18.40 -16.14 -6.94
C ASN A 770 -19.92 -15.87 -6.99
N ARG A 771 -20.44 -15.15 -5.98
CA ARG A 771 -21.88 -15.02 -5.71
C ARG A 771 -22.39 -13.58 -5.71
N ILE A 772 -21.71 -12.69 -6.43
CA ILE A 772 -22.16 -11.30 -6.65
C ILE A 772 -23.54 -11.28 -7.34
N LEU A 773 -23.73 -12.10 -8.38
CA LEU A 773 -25.00 -12.20 -9.09
C LEU A 773 -26.13 -12.68 -8.18
N GLU A 774 -25.86 -13.69 -7.35
CA GLU A 774 -26.82 -14.22 -6.36
C GLU A 774 -27.23 -13.16 -5.33
N ALA A 775 -26.29 -12.36 -4.83
CA ALA A 775 -26.58 -11.27 -3.90
C ALA A 775 -27.45 -10.18 -4.55
N ILE A 776 -27.13 -9.76 -5.79
CA ILE A 776 -27.91 -8.78 -6.55
C ILE A 776 -29.32 -9.33 -6.83
N TYR A 777 -29.42 -10.56 -7.33
CA TYR A 777 -30.67 -11.26 -7.62
C TYR A 777 -31.58 -11.33 -6.38
N ARG A 778 -31.03 -11.75 -5.23
CA ARG A 778 -31.77 -11.78 -3.95
C ARG A 778 -32.22 -10.41 -3.51
N ARG A 779 -31.39 -9.37 -3.62
CA ARG A 779 -31.76 -8.01 -3.20
C ARG A 779 -32.86 -7.43 -4.07
N ILE A 780 -32.81 -7.65 -5.38
CA ILE A 780 -33.88 -7.26 -6.32
C ILE A 780 -35.18 -8.02 -6.03
N LEU A 781 -35.13 -9.36 -5.87
CA LEU A 781 -36.32 -10.13 -5.52
C LEU A 781 -36.93 -9.69 -4.19
N LYS A 782 -36.09 -9.31 -3.20
CA LYS A 782 -36.56 -8.72 -1.95
C LYS A 782 -37.28 -7.39 -2.20
N ALA A 783 -36.67 -6.45 -2.92
CA ALA A 783 -37.28 -5.16 -3.24
C ALA A 783 -38.61 -5.34 -3.98
N HIS A 784 -38.65 -6.23 -4.97
CA HIS A 784 -39.87 -6.57 -5.70
C HIS A 784 -40.96 -7.15 -4.79
N LYS A 785 -40.62 -8.10 -3.91
CA LYS A 785 -41.57 -8.68 -2.94
C LYS A 785 -42.11 -7.63 -1.95
N GLU A 786 -41.27 -6.70 -1.53
CA GLU A 786 -41.60 -5.65 -0.56
C GLU A 786 -42.20 -4.39 -1.22
N GLN A 787 -42.31 -4.37 -2.56
CA GLN A 787 -42.72 -3.24 -3.40
C GLN A 787 -41.90 -1.96 -3.12
N GLU A 788 -40.59 -2.14 -2.86
CA GLU A 788 -39.62 -1.05 -2.77
C GLU A 788 -39.16 -0.61 -4.16
N ASP A 789 -39.03 0.70 -4.37
CA ASP A 789 -38.27 1.26 -5.47
C ASP A 789 -36.77 1.07 -5.19
N PHE A 790 -36.13 0.22 -5.99
CA PHE A 790 -34.72 -0.17 -5.83
C PHE A 790 -34.06 -0.30 -7.20
N ARG A 791 -32.82 0.18 -7.37
CA ARG A 791 -32.11 0.14 -8.66
C ARG A 791 -30.69 -0.41 -8.58
N VAL A 792 -30.27 -1.10 -9.63
CA VAL A 792 -28.90 -1.59 -9.84
C VAL A 792 -28.44 -1.13 -11.22
N ILE A 793 -27.48 -0.21 -11.24
CA ILE A 793 -26.98 0.44 -12.45
C ILE A 793 -25.56 -0.07 -12.66
N VAL A 794 -25.30 -0.73 -13.79
CA VAL A 794 -24.01 -1.37 -14.10
C VAL A 794 -23.42 -0.73 -15.36
N VAL A 795 -22.21 -0.18 -15.25
CA VAL A 795 -21.45 0.40 -16.38
C VAL A 795 -20.23 -0.47 -16.66
N LEU A 796 -20.07 -0.90 -17.91
CA LEU A 796 -19.10 -1.90 -18.37
C LEU A 796 -18.37 -1.42 -19.64
N PRO A 797 -17.15 -1.90 -19.93
CA PRO A 797 -16.56 -1.70 -21.24
C PRO A 797 -17.39 -2.46 -22.29
N LEU A 798 -17.67 -1.82 -23.43
CA LEU A 798 -18.52 -2.40 -24.47
C LEU A 798 -17.94 -3.71 -25.04
N LEU A 799 -16.61 -3.79 -25.16
CA LEU A 799 -15.87 -5.00 -25.52
C LEU A 799 -14.57 -5.14 -24.71
N PRO A 800 -14.15 -6.37 -24.36
CA PRO A 800 -12.87 -6.64 -23.69
C PRO A 800 -11.67 -6.06 -24.46
N GLY A 801 -10.76 -5.38 -23.74
CA GLY A 801 -9.62 -4.64 -24.32
C GLY A 801 -8.42 -5.52 -24.71
N PHE A 802 -8.63 -6.52 -25.58
CA PHE A 802 -7.57 -7.39 -26.12
C PHE A 802 -7.51 -7.32 -27.66
N GLN A 803 -6.36 -7.67 -28.24
CA GLN A 803 -6.11 -7.49 -29.68
C GLN A 803 -7.03 -8.34 -30.56
N GLY A 804 -7.51 -7.73 -31.65
CA GLY A 804 -8.33 -8.37 -32.68
C GLY A 804 -9.83 -8.03 -32.60
N GLY A 805 -10.52 -8.27 -33.71
CA GLY A 805 -11.97 -8.25 -33.82
C GLY A 805 -12.58 -9.61 -33.53
N LEU A 806 -13.84 -9.64 -33.06
CA LEU A 806 -14.51 -10.87 -32.64
C LEU A 806 -14.54 -12.00 -33.69
N ASP A 807 -14.43 -11.68 -34.98
CA ASP A 807 -14.37 -12.67 -36.05
C ASP A 807 -12.96 -13.23 -36.35
N ASP A 808 -11.90 -12.56 -35.89
CA ASP A 808 -10.51 -12.92 -36.18
C ASP A 808 -10.10 -14.20 -35.46
N GLY A 809 -9.26 -15.01 -36.11
CA GLY A 809 -8.76 -16.27 -35.54
C GLY A 809 -7.92 -16.10 -34.27
N GLY A 810 -7.31 -14.93 -34.05
CA GLY A 810 -6.54 -14.60 -32.85
C GLY A 810 -7.35 -13.98 -31.70
N ALA A 811 -8.63 -13.67 -31.90
CA ALA A 811 -9.46 -12.95 -30.92
C ALA A 811 -10.26 -13.87 -29.99
N ALA A 812 -9.83 -15.12 -29.79
CA ALA A 812 -10.56 -16.10 -28.98
C ALA A 812 -10.70 -15.67 -27.52
N THR A 813 -9.72 -14.96 -26.96
CA THR A 813 -9.82 -14.34 -25.63
C THR A 813 -10.91 -13.26 -25.56
N VAL A 814 -11.06 -12.40 -26.59
CA VAL A 814 -12.16 -11.40 -26.65
C VAL A 814 -13.51 -12.11 -26.68
N ARG A 815 -13.67 -13.14 -27.53
CA ARG A 815 -14.89 -13.94 -27.62
C ARG A 815 -15.21 -14.64 -26.30
N ALA A 816 -14.25 -15.30 -25.67
CA ALA A 816 -14.44 -16.06 -24.42
C ALA A 816 -14.92 -15.18 -23.26
N LEU A 817 -14.30 -14.01 -23.05
CA LEU A 817 -14.74 -13.05 -22.03
C LEU A 817 -16.14 -12.50 -22.35
N THR A 818 -16.41 -12.23 -23.62
CA THR A 818 -17.73 -11.79 -24.10
C THR A 818 -18.80 -12.87 -23.86
N HIS A 819 -18.50 -14.16 -24.06
CA HIS A 819 -19.39 -15.28 -23.72
C HIS A 819 -19.78 -15.28 -22.24
N TRP A 820 -18.81 -15.28 -21.33
CA TRP A 820 -19.06 -15.39 -19.89
C TRP A 820 -19.78 -14.17 -19.32
N GLN A 821 -19.49 -12.96 -19.83
CA GLN A 821 -20.21 -11.74 -19.47
C GLN A 821 -21.67 -11.80 -19.94
N TYR A 822 -21.93 -12.20 -21.20
CA TYR A 822 -23.31 -12.37 -21.66
C TYR A 822 -24.06 -13.51 -20.94
N ARG A 823 -23.41 -14.61 -20.60
CA ARG A 823 -23.99 -15.70 -19.79
C ARG A 823 -24.38 -15.24 -18.38
N THR A 824 -23.66 -14.27 -17.84
CA THR A 824 -23.98 -13.63 -16.55
C THR A 824 -25.18 -12.67 -16.70
N ILE A 825 -25.23 -11.90 -17.79
CA ILE A 825 -26.19 -10.81 -18.00
C ILE A 825 -27.51 -11.28 -18.63
N SER A 826 -27.49 -11.81 -19.87
CA SER A 826 -28.68 -12.00 -20.73
C SER A 826 -28.87 -13.40 -21.35
N ARG A 827 -27.85 -14.27 -21.33
CA ARG A 827 -27.86 -15.57 -22.04
C ARG A 827 -27.89 -16.77 -21.10
N GLU A 828 -28.41 -17.88 -21.62
CA GLU A 828 -28.60 -19.14 -20.87
C GLU A 828 -29.52 -19.01 -19.64
N ARG A 829 -29.84 -20.16 -19.03
CA ARG A 829 -30.69 -20.25 -17.83
C ARG A 829 -30.02 -19.75 -16.55
N HIS A 830 -28.74 -19.39 -16.61
CA HIS A 830 -27.97 -18.91 -15.45
C HIS A 830 -27.89 -17.38 -15.37
N SER A 831 -28.27 -16.66 -16.43
CA SER A 831 -28.24 -15.20 -16.46
C SER A 831 -29.23 -14.53 -15.51
N ILE A 832 -28.87 -13.35 -15.00
CA ILE A 832 -29.72 -12.60 -14.08
C ILE A 832 -31.01 -12.10 -14.74
N LEU A 833 -30.95 -11.60 -15.98
CA LEU A 833 -32.14 -11.11 -16.68
C LEU A 833 -33.14 -12.24 -16.92
N HIS A 834 -32.70 -13.43 -17.37
CA HIS A 834 -33.59 -14.58 -17.56
C HIS A 834 -34.31 -14.99 -16.28
N ASN A 835 -33.60 -15.03 -15.14
CA ASN A 835 -34.17 -15.45 -13.86
C ASN A 835 -35.05 -14.36 -13.21
N LEU A 836 -34.79 -13.07 -13.47
CA LEU A 836 -35.67 -11.98 -13.04
C LEU A 836 -36.92 -11.88 -13.93
N ASP A 837 -36.79 -11.94 -15.26
CA ASP A 837 -37.91 -11.87 -16.21
C ASP A 837 -38.93 -13.00 -16.00
N ALA A 838 -38.47 -14.19 -15.60
CA ALA A 838 -39.33 -15.32 -15.26
C ALA A 838 -40.24 -15.07 -14.03
N ILE A 839 -39.97 -14.05 -13.22
CA ILE A 839 -40.67 -13.74 -11.96
C ILE A 839 -41.32 -12.34 -12.01
N ILE A 840 -40.57 -11.34 -12.46
CA ILE A 840 -40.90 -9.90 -12.48
C ILE A 840 -41.50 -9.49 -13.84
N GLY A 841 -41.16 -10.21 -14.92
CA GLY A 841 -41.53 -9.84 -16.28
C GLY A 841 -40.96 -8.48 -16.68
N ARG A 842 -41.71 -7.71 -17.49
CA ARG A 842 -41.25 -6.44 -18.09
C ARG A 842 -40.73 -5.37 -17.12
N LYS A 843 -40.97 -5.50 -15.81
CA LYS A 843 -40.45 -4.59 -14.78
C LYS A 843 -38.97 -4.87 -14.40
N THR A 844 -38.33 -5.92 -14.91
CA THR A 844 -36.89 -6.18 -14.62
C THR A 844 -36.01 -4.97 -14.89
N HIS A 845 -36.26 -4.23 -15.97
CA HIS A 845 -35.51 -3.03 -16.34
C HIS A 845 -35.75 -1.80 -15.43
N ASP A 846 -36.79 -1.80 -14.60
CA ASP A 846 -36.93 -0.80 -13.53
C ASP A 846 -35.91 -1.04 -12.40
N TYR A 847 -35.53 -2.31 -12.17
CA TYR A 847 -34.64 -2.76 -11.09
C TYR A 847 -33.17 -2.92 -11.50
N ILE A 848 -32.87 -3.37 -12.72
CA ILE A 848 -31.47 -3.57 -13.19
C ILE A 848 -31.29 -3.20 -14.66
N SER A 849 -30.19 -2.50 -14.95
CA SER A 849 -29.83 -2.01 -16.28
C SER A 849 -28.31 -1.97 -16.50
N PHE A 850 -27.92 -2.08 -17.76
CA PHE A 850 -26.53 -2.21 -18.20
C PHE A 850 -26.19 -1.13 -19.24
N TYR A 851 -25.04 -0.51 -19.05
CA TYR A 851 -24.54 0.60 -19.86
C TYR A 851 -23.06 0.41 -20.20
N GLY A 852 -22.57 1.20 -21.15
CA GLY A 852 -21.14 1.40 -21.38
C GLY A 852 -20.88 2.85 -21.76
N LEU A 853 -19.63 3.15 -22.10
CA LEU A 853 -19.19 4.50 -22.43
C LEU A 853 -18.56 4.55 -23.84
N ARG A 854 -18.79 5.63 -24.58
CA ARG A 854 -18.27 5.84 -25.94
C ARG A 854 -18.00 7.32 -26.22
N SER A 855 -16.82 7.60 -26.79
CA SER A 855 -16.36 8.93 -27.16
C SER A 855 -16.19 9.05 -28.69
N HIS A 856 -16.07 10.29 -29.19
CA HIS A 856 -15.78 10.60 -30.58
C HIS A 856 -14.96 11.89 -30.72
N GLY A 857 -14.34 12.08 -31.88
CA GLY A 857 -13.48 13.22 -32.18
C GLY A 857 -12.82 13.08 -33.55
N ARG A 858 -12.17 14.15 -34.04
CA ARG A 858 -11.30 14.04 -35.21
C ARG A 858 -9.93 13.52 -34.78
N LEU A 859 -9.29 12.71 -35.62
CA LEU A 859 -7.95 12.17 -35.36
C LEU A 859 -6.85 13.25 -35.42
N HIS A 860 -7.04 14.25 -36.26
CA HIS A 860 -6.25 15.48 -36.41
C HIS A 860 -7.21 16.59 -36.92
N PRO A 861 -6.83 17.89 -36.98
CA PRO A 861 -7.76 18.99 -37.28
C PRO A 861 -8.62 18.79 -38.55
N ASP A 862 -7.98 18.48 -39.67
CA ASP A 862 -8.65 18.18 -40.96
C ASP A 862 -8.97 16.68 -41.14
N GLY A 863 -8.93 15.90 -40.06
CA GLY A 863 -9.01 14.44 -40.08
C GLY A 863 -10.42 13.87 -40.11
N PRO A 864 -10.56 12.56 -40.40
CA PRO A 864 -11.83 11.87 -40.38
C PRO A 864 -12.45 11.89 -38.98
N MET A 865 -13.78 11.83 -38.92
CA MET A 865 -14.49 11.61 -37.66
C MET A 865 -14.30 10.16 -37.21
N ALA A 866 -13.87 10.00 -35.95
CA ALA A 866 -13.64 8.70 -35.34
C ALA A 866 -14.44 8.55 -34.03
N THR A 867 -14.79 7.31 -33.69
CA THR A 867 -15.32 6.90 -32.38
C THR A 867 -14.52 5.72 -31.84
N SER A 868 -14.40 5.68 -30.51
CA SER A 868 -13.83 4.55 -29.77
C SER A 868 -14.67 4.32 -28.51
N GLN A 869 -14.71 3.09 -27.99
CA GLN A 869 -15.27 2.88 -26.66
C GLN A 869 -14.41 3.62 -25.63
N VAL A 870 -15.02 4.22 -24.62
CA VAL A 870 -14.27 4.60 -23.42
C VAL A 870 -14.22 3.33 -22.57
N TYR A 871 -13.01 2.82 -22.36
CA TYR A 871 -12.79 1.54 -21.72
C TYR A 871 -12.90 1.71 -20.21
N VAL A 872 -14.06 1.35 -19.68
CA VAL A 872 -14.33 1.30 -18.24
C VAL A 872 -13.42 0.25 -17.62
N HIS A 873 -12.34 0.72 -17.02
CA HIS A 873 -11.41 -0.08 -16.24
C HIS A 873 -11.60 0.08 -14.74
N SER A 874 -12.47 1.02 -14.29
CA SER A 874 -12.95 1.13 -12.91
C SER A 874 -13.23 -0.23 -12.25
N LYS A 875 -13.02 -0.33 -10.94
CA LYS A 875 -13.53 -1.42 -10.10
C LYS A 875 -14.21 -0.81 -8.86
N LEU A 876 -15.40 -0.27 -9.10
CA LEU A 876 -16.15 0.57 -8.17
C LEU A 876 -17.53 -0.04 -7.86
N MET A 877 -17.95 0.08 -6.61
CA MET A 877 -19.35 -0.03 -6.22
C MET A 877 -19.73 1.06 -5.23
N ILE A 878 -20.83 1.79 -5.50
CA ILE A 878 -21.42 2.78 -4.60
C ILE A 878 -22.82 2.31 -4.19
N ILE A 879 -23.15 2.42 -2.90
CA ILE A 879 -24.43 2.00 -2.32
C ILE A 879 -25.07 3.15 -1.56
N ASP A 880 -26.35 3.41 -1.85
CA ASP A 880 -27.24 4.37 -1.18
C ASP A 880 -26.64 5.78 -0.97
N ASP A 881 -25.71 6.19 -1.83
CA ASP A 881 -24.91 7.43 -1.67
C ASP A 881 -24.17 7.49 -0.30
N ARG A 882 -23.80 6.37 0.33
CA ARG A 882 -23.18 6.32 1.68
C ARG A 882 -22.00 5.37 1.88
N VAL A 883 -21.83 4.39 0.98
CA VAL A 883 -20.72 3.45 1.03
C VAL A 883 -20.12 3.34 -0.36
N ALA A 884 -18.80 3.44 -0.45
CA ALA A 884 -18.03 3.15 -1.65
C ALA A 884 -17.08 1.96 -1.41
N LEU A 885 -16.91 1.13 -2.43
CA LEU A 885 -15.87 0.09 -2.51
C LEU A 885 -15.02 0.39 -3.74
N ILE A 886 -13.73 0.65 -3.53
CA ILE A 886 -12.73 0.97 -4.58
C ILE A 886 -11.57 -0.02 -4.45
N GLY A 887 -11.02 -0.50 -5.57
CA GLY A 887 -9.89 -1.42 -5.55
C GLY A 887 -9.41 -1.85 -6.94
N SER A 888 -8.67 -2.96 -6.99
CA SER A 888 -8.20 -3.59 -8.23
C SER A 888 -9.07 -4.77 -8.71
N SER A 889 -9.93 -5.29 -7.82
CA SER A 889 -10.69 -6.54 -8.00
C SER A 889 -11.89 -6.40 -8.94
N ASN A 890 -11.87 -7.17 -10.04
CA ASN A 890 -12.97 -7.26 -10.99
C ASN A 890 -14.11 -8.16 -10.47
N ILE A 891 -15.31 -8.06 -11.06
CA ILE A 891 -16.39 -9.02 -10.80
C ILE A 891 -16.16 -10.25 -11.70
N ASN A 892 -15.26 -11.13 -11.25
CA ASN A 892 -15.01 -12.48 -11.79
C ASN A 892 -14.38 -13.37 -10.70
N ASP A 893 -14.36 -14.69 -10.86
CA ASP A 893 -13.76 -15.60 -9.89
C ASP A 893 -12.24 -15.36 -9.75
N ARG A 894 -11.58 -14.95 -10.84
CA ARG A 894 -10.14 -14.66 -10.90
C ARG A 894 -9.72 -13.63 -9.86
N SER A 895 -10.51 -12.58 -9.69
CA SER A 895 -10.28 -11.50 -8.72
C SER A 895 -10.94 -11.75 -7.36
N LEU A 896 -11.98 -12.59 -7.26
CA LEU A 896 -12.82 -12.70 -6.05
C LEU A 896 -12.50 -13.91 -5.13
N LEU A 897 -12.01 -15.05 -5.64
CA LEU A 897 -11.88 -16.28 -4.84
C LEU A 897 -10.65 -16.36 -3.91
N GLY A 898 -9.79 -15.34 -3.84
CA GLY A 898 -8.56 -15.29 -3.02
C GLY A 898 -7.41 -16.23 -3.44
N SER A 899 -7.75 -17.43 -3.91
CA SER A 899 -6.85 -18.49 -4.37
C SER A 899 -6.29 -18.28 -5.78
N ARG A 900 -6.90 -17.38 -6.57
CA ARG A 900 -6.49 -17.02 -7.92
C ARG A 900 -5.59 -15.78 -7.90
N ASP A 901 -5.94 -14.66 -8.53
CA ASP A 901 -5.09 -13.44 -8.54
C ASP A 901 -5.03 -12.78 -7.15
N SER A 902 -3.96 -12.01 -6.90
CA SER A 902 -3.94 -11.11 -5.74
C SER A 902 -4.50 -9.74 -6.07
N GLU A 903 -5.43 -9.29 -5.23
CA GLU A 903 -6.19 -8.04 -5.38
C GLU A 903 -6.27 -7.32 -4.04
N ILE A 904 -6.48 -6.00 -4.09
CA ILE A 904 -6.72 -5.18 -2.89
C ILE A 904 -7.84 -4.16 -3.16
N GLY A 905 -8.49 -3.72 -2.09
CA GLY A 905 -9.47 -2.64 -2.11
C GLY A 905 -9.71 -2.07 -0.72
N VAL A 906 -10.59 -1.08 -0.66
CA VAL A 906 -11.06 -0.44 0.56
C VAL A 906 -12.58 -0.31 0.54
N VAL A 907 -13.23 -0.62 1.66
CA VAL A 907 -14.61 -0.22 1.93
C VAL A 907 -14.56 1.10 2.70
N ILE A 908 -15.23 2.12 2.17
CA ILE A 908 -15.29 3.48 2.69
C ILE A 908 -16.75 3.74 3.08
N GLU A 909 -17.03 3.91 4.37
CA GLU A 909 -18.36 4.22 4.90
C GLU A 909 -18.35 5.64 5.48
N ASP A 910 -19.23 6.51 4.96
CA ASP A 910 -19.22 7.94 5.24
C ASP A 910 -19.49 8.30 6.72
N LYS A 911 -18.75 9.30 7.22
CA LYS A 911 -18.99 9.93 8.55
C LYS A 911 -19.60 11.32 8.43
N GLU A 912 -19.26 12.05 7.38
CA GLU A 912 -19.78 13.38 7.05
C GLU A 912 -20.95 13.24 6.08
N TYR A 913 -22.02 14.01 6.28
CA TYR A 913 -23.25 13.88 5.48
C TYR A 913 -23.75 15.23 4.96
N VAL A 914 -24.21 15.25 3.72
CA VAL A 914 -24.87 16.38 3.04
C VAL A 914 -26.37 16.13 2.91
N GLU A 915 -27.15 17.19 2.69
CA GLU A 915 -28.56 17.04 2.31
C GLU A 915 -28.66 16.62 0.84
N SER A 916 -29.52 15.63 0.57
CA SER A 916 -29.82 15.13 -0.77
C SER A 916 -31.25 14.56 -0.81
N LEU A 917 -31.62 13.92 -1.91
CA LEU A 917 -32.91 13.27 -2.12
C LEU A 917 -32.73 11.78 -2.48
N MET A 918 -33.72 10.98 -2.13
CA MET A 918 -33.80 9.56 -2.49
C MET A 918 -35.25 9.17 -2.75
N ASN A 919 -35.62 9.07 -4.02
CA ASN A 919 -36.98 8.91 -4.52
C ASN A 919 -37.94 9.99 -3.97
N GLY A 920 -37.55 11.26 -4.14
CA GLY A 920 -38.29 12.46 -3.72
C GLY A 920 -38.34 12.69 -2.21
N LYS A 921 -37.69 11.85 -1.39
CA LYS A 921 -37.66 11.95 0.07
C LYS A 921 -36.31 12.52 0.54
N PRO A 922 -36.26 13.38 1.58
CA PRO A 922 -35.02 13.88 2.14
C PRO A 922 -34.08 12.74 2.56
N TRP A 923 -32.82 12.81 2.13
CA TRP A 923 -31.81 11.80 2.39
C TRP A 923 -30.49 12.45 2.83
N LYS A 924 -29.96 12.00 3.96
CA LYS A 924 -28.57 12.28 4.34
C LYS A 924 -27.64 11.46 3.46
N ALA A 925 -27.08 12.06 2.42
CA ALA A 925 -26.08 11.42 1.56
C ALA A 925 -24.69 11.59 2.18
N GLY A 926 -23.82 10.60 2.05
CA GLY A 926 -22.45 10.61 2.56
C GLY A 926 -21.54 11.46 1.65
N LYS A 927 -20.74 12.35 2.24
CA LYS A 927 -19.97 13.38 1.53
C LYS A 927 -18.96 12.81 0.52
N PHE A 928 -18.31 11.69 0.82
CA PHE A 928 -17.42 10.96 -0.10
C PHE A 928 -18.23 10.27 -1.20
N SER A 929 -19.18 9.42 -0.82
CA SER A 929 -19.89 8.55 -1.77
C SER A 929 -20.78 9.33 -2.74
N HIS A 930 -21.46 10.36 -2.24
CA HIS A 930 -22.31 11.26 -3.03
C HIS A 930 -21.50 12.08 -4.05
N SER A 931 -20.39 12.67 -3.62
CA SER A 931 -19.57 13.52 -4.51
C SER A 931 -18.94 12.70 -5.64
N LEU A 932 -18.45 11.48 -5.36
CA LEU A 932 -17.95 10.56 -6.39
C LEU A 932 -19.04 10.21 -7.40
N ARG A 933 -20.22 9.82 -6.91
CA ARG A 933 -21.37 9.43 -7.74
C ARG A 933 -21.90 10.62 -8.57
N CYS A 934 -21.89 11.83 -8.01
CA CYS A 934 -22.22 13.05 -8.75
C CYS A 934 -21.18 13.42 -9.82
N SER A 935 -19.88 13.25 -9.55
CA SER A 935 -18.81 13.49 -10.53
C SER A 935 -18.93 12.57 -11.74
N LEU A 936 -18.94 11.25 -11.49
CA LEU A 936 -19.07 10.23 -12.54
C LEU A 936 -20.34 10.43 -13.38
N TRP A 937 -21.48 10.74 -12.75
CA TRP A 937 -22.72 10.99 -13.48
C TRP A 937 -22.72 12.32 -14.27
N SER A 938 -21.91 13.30 -13.87
CA SER A 938 -21.77 14.56 -14.61
C SER A 938 -20.93 14.37 -15.87
N GLU A 939 -19.83 13.62 -15.77
CA GLU A 939 -19.00 13.17 -16.88
C GLU A 939 -19.82 12.31 -17.88
N HIS A 940 -20.42 11.21 -17.39
CA HIS A 940 -21.13 10.23 -18.23
C HIS A 940 -22.32 10.84 -18.99
N LEU A 941 -22.98 11.86 -18.42
CA LEU A 941 -24.10 12.57 -19.04
C LEU A 941 -23.70 13.88 -19.75
N GLY A 942 -22.46 14.35 -19.60
CA GLY A 942 -21.98 15.62 -20.15
C GLY A 942 -22.69 16.84 -19.56
N LEU A 943 -22.88 16.86 -18.24
CA LEU A 943 -23.52 17.95 -17.51
C LEU A 943 -22.56 19.13 -17.33
N LEU A 944 -23.08 20.35 -17.49
CA LEU A 944 -22.34 21.58 -17.23
C LEU A 944 -22.39 21.97 -15.75
N THR A 945 -21.49 22.85 -15.33
CA THR A 945 -21.46 23.44 -13.97
C THR A 945 -22.84 23.98 -13.58
N GLY A 946 -23.35 23.56 -12.41
CA GLY A 946 -24.69 23.88 -11.92
C GLY A 946 -25.81 22.89 -12.33
N GLU A 947 -25.61 22.08 -13.37
CA GLU A 947 -26.59 21.05 -13.78
C GLU A 947 -26.59 19.81 -12.87
N ILE A 948 -25.60 19.67 -11.98
CA ILE A 948 -25.51 18.61 -10.94
C ILE A 948 -26.79 18.51 -10.09
N SER A 949 -27.51 19.62 -9.92
CA SER A 949 -28.85 19.67 -9.31
C SER A 949 -29.85 18.65 -9.88
N LYS A 950 -29.73 18.29 -11.16
CA LYS A 950 -30.58 17.31 -11.87
C LYS A 950 -30.31 15.85 -11.47
N ILE A 951 -29.13 15.58 -10.91
CA ILE A 951 -28.66 14.24 -10.51
C ILE A 951 -28.53 14.08 -8.98
N MET A 952 -29.14 14.97 -8.19
CA MET A 952 -29.14 14.84 -6.72
C MET A 952 -29.84 13.56 -6.24
N ASP A 953 -30.94 13.17 -6.89
CA ASP A 953 -31.72 11.96 -6.59
C ASP A 953 -31.38 10.84 -7.60
N PRO A 954 -30.54 9.83 -7.25
CA PRO A 954 -30.11 8.81 -8.19
C PRO A 954 -31.20 7.78 -8.55
N VAL A 955 -32.38 7.82 -7.92
CA VAL A 955 -33.44 6.83 -8.12
C VAL A 955 -34.76 7.40 -8.64
N ALA A 956 -35.00 8.71 -8.54
CA ALA A 956 -36.19 9.34 -9.12
C ALA A 956 -36.32 9.07 -10.63
N ASP A 957 -37.54 8.83 -11.12
CA ASP A 957 -37.79 8.52 -12.53
C ASP A 957 -37.35 9.66 -13.48
N SER A 958 -37.44 10.93 -13.05
CA SER A 958 -36.94 12.10 -13.79
C SER A 958 -35.43 12.09 -14.01
N THR A 959 -34.66 11.50 -13.09
CA THR A 959 -33.20 11.44 -13.17
C THR A 959 -32.75 10.13 -13.82
N TYR A 960 -33.32 8.99 -13.42
CA TYR A 960 -32.93 7.68 -13.95
C TYR A 960 -33.54 7.36 -15.33
N LYS A 961 -34.85 7.59 -15.54
CA LYS A 961 -35.51 7.25 -16.81
C LYS A 961 -35.44 8.38 -17.83
N GLU A 962 -35.80 9.60 -17.41
CA GLU A 962 -35.96 10.74 -18.33
C GLU A 962 -34.64 11.43 -18.68
N LEU A 963 -33.59 11.27 -17.85
CA LEU A 963 -32.24 11.78 -18.11
C LEU A 963 -31.24 10.64 -18.39
N TRP A 964 -30.90 9.78 -17.42
CA TRP A 964 -29.84 8.77 -17.58
C TRP A 964 -30.13 7.75 -18.70
N ALA A 965 -31.23 7.00 -18.61
CA ALA A 965 -31.59 5.98 -19.60
C ALA A 965 -31.99 6.59 -20.96
N ALA A 966 -32.55 7.81 -20.97
CA ALA A 966 -32.88 8.53 -22.21
C ALA A 966 -31.62 8.96 -22.98
N THR A 967 -30.65 9.58 -22.31
CA THR A 967 -29.34 9.94 -22.88
C THR A 967 -28.62 8.71 -23.41
N ALA A 968 -28.54 7.65 -22.61
CA ALA A 968 -27.92 6.39 -23.03
C ALA A 968 -28.50 5.83 -24.34
N LYS A 969 -29.83 5.88 -24.48
CA LYS A 969 -30.56 5.36 -25.64
C LYS A 969 -30.39 6.22 -26.89
N GLU A 970 -30.50 7.54 -26.77
CA GLU A 970 -30.31 8.45 -27.92
C GLU A 970 -28.85 8.49 -28.37
N ASN A 971 -27.88 8.46 -27.44
CA ASN A 971 -26.47 8.33 -27.77
C ASN A 971 -26.18 7.03 -28.54
N THR A 972 -26.69 5.88 -28.07
CA THR A 972 -26.57 4.60 -28.82
C THR A 972 -27.15 4.71 -30.23
N ARG A 973 -28.32 5.36 -30.38
CA ARG A 973 -28.93 5.58 -31.71
C ARG A 973 -28.04 6.44 -32.60
N ILE A 974 -27.56 7.58 -32.12
CA ILE A 974 -26.68 8.48 -32.87
C ILE A 974 -25.39 7.76 -33.29
N TYR A 975 -24.70 7.11 -32.35
CA TYR A 975 -23.45 6.39 -32.66
C TYR A 975 -23.65 5.27 -33.68
N HIS A 976 -24.81 4.61 -33.68
CA HIS A 976 -25.14 3.63 -34.70
C HIS A 976 -25.47 4.27 -36.06
N GLU A 977 -26.23 5.37 -36.10
CA GLU A 977 -26.55 6.13 -37.33
C GLU A 977 -25.30 6.70 -38.02
N VAL A 978 -24.32 7.16 -37.24
CA VAL A 978 -23.12 7.84 -37.76
C VAL A 978 -22.02 6.85 -38.18
N PHE A 979 -21.78 5.81 -37.38
CA PHE A 979 -20.61 4.91 -37.54
C PHE A 979 -20.97 3.45 -37.82
N ALA A 980 -22.22 3.01 -37.55
CA ALA A 980 -22.60 1.60 -37.44
C ALA A 980 -21.69 0.76 -36.51
N CYS A 981 -21.13 1.42 -35.48
CA CYS A 981 -20.08 0.88 -34.63
C CYS A 981 -20.47 -0.43 -33.90
N VAL A 982 -19.45 -1.23 -33.63
CA VAL A 982 -19.53 -2.50 -32.90
C VAL A 982 -19.20 -2.24 -31.42
N PRO A 983 -19.87 -2.90 -30.45
CA PRO A 983 -21.00 -3.83 -30.56
C PRO A 983 -22.35 -3.12 -30.68
N ASN A 984 -23.37 -3.78 -31.27
CA ASN A 984 -24.75 -3.27 -31.34
C ASN A 984 -25.78 -4.40 -31.52
N ASP A 985 -27.02 -4.15 -31.09
CA ASP A 985 -28.10 -5.15 -31.09
C ASP A 985 -28.67 -5.53 -32.46
N GLN A 986 -28.15 -4.99 -33.57
CA GLN A 986 -28.59 -5.37 -34.93
C GLN A 986 -27.76 -6.52 -35.51
N ILE A 987 -26.59 -6.82 -34.93
CA ILE A 987 -25.68 -7.86 -35.43
C ILE A 987 -25.77 -9.09 -34.52
N HIS A 988 -26.69 -10.01 -34.83
CA HIS A 988 -26.87 -11.24 -34.04
C HIS A 988 -25.86 -12.35 -34.34
N SER A 989 -25.26 -12.38 -35.56
CA SER A 989 -24.44 -13.50 -36.06
C SER A 989 -23.15 -13.04 -36.77
N ARG A 990 -22.15 -13.93 -36.86
CA ARG A 990 -20.84 -13.65 -37.49
C ARG A 990 -20.97 -13.38 -38.98
N ALA A 991 -21.97 -13.97 -39.63
CA ALA A 991 -22.32 -13.66 -41.02
C ALA A 991 -22.74 -12.18 -41.18
N ALA A 992 -23.60 -11.68 -40.29
CA ALA A 992 -24.02 -10.28 -40.28
C ALA A 992 -22.86 -9.32 -39.94
N LEU A 993 -21.98 -9.71 -38.99
CA LEU A 993 -20.79 -8.93 -38.65
C LEU A 993 -19.85 -8.79 -39.85
N ARG A 994 -19.53 -9.90 -40.53
CA ARG A 994 -18.72 -9.93 -41.76
C ARG A 994 -19.33 -9.07 -42.86
N GLN A 995 -20.64 -9.20 -43.10
CA GLN A 995 -21.33 -8.44 -44.15
C GLN A 995 -21.26 -6.93 -43.89
N SER A 996 -21.49 -6.50 -42.64
CA SER A 996 -21.33 -5.09 -42.24
C SER A 996 -19.88 -4.63 -42.43
N MET A 997 -18.89 -5.40 -41.95
CA MET A 997 -17.47 -5.06 -42.08
C MET A 997 -17.01 -4.91 -43.53
N VAL A 998 -17.46 -5.79 -44.44
CA VAL A 998 -17.15 -5.68 -45.87
C VAL A 998 -17.80 -4.44 -46.47
N GLN A 999 -19.11 -4.25 -46.25
CA GLN A 999 -19.87 -3.11 -46.77
C GLN A 999 -19.27 -1.76 -46.35
N TRP A 1000 -18.85 -1.62 -45.09
CA TRP A 1000 -18.22 -0.39 -44.60
C TRP A 1000 -16.77 -0.22 -45.06
N ARG A 1001 -15.98 -1.30 -45.20
CA ARG A 1001 -14.63 -1.23 -45.80
C ARG A 1001 -14.68 -0.83 -47.28
N GLU A 1002 -15.62 -1.36 -48.06
CA GLU A 1002 -15.83 -0.95 -49.46
C GLU A 1002 -16.28 0.52 -49.58
N LYS A 1003 -17.13 0.99 -48.65
CA LYS A 1003 -17.64 2.37 -48.64
C LYS A 1003 -16.61 3.42 -48.19
N LEU A 1004 -15.71 3.07 -47.28
CA LEU A 1004 -14.76 4.01 -46.65
C LEU A 1004 -13.31 3.87 -47.14
N GLY A 1005 -12.96 2.74 -47.78
CA GLY A 1005 -11.57 2.37 -48.10
C GLY A 1005 -10.76 1.90 -46.89
N GLN A 1006 -10.93 2.55 -45.72
CA GLN A 1006 -10.35 2.14 -44.44
C GLN A 1006 -11.36 2.33 -43.29
N THR A 1007 -11.30 1.44 -42.29
CA THR A 1007 -11.98 1.61 -41.00
C THR A 1007 -11.25 0.77 -39.93
N THR A 1008 -11.55 1.01 -38.65
CA THR A 1008 -10.98 0.28 -37.51
C THR A 1008 -11.61 -1.11 -37.34
N ILE A 1009 -11.13 -1.89 -36.38
CA ILE A 1009 -11.67 -3.22 -36.07
C ILE A 1009 -13.14 -3.17 -35.62
N ASP A 1010 -13.52 -2.17 -34.81
CA ASP A 1010 -14.87 -2.02 -34.26
C ASP A 1010 -15.80 -1.08 -35.06
N LEU A 1011 -15.48 -0.80 -36.33
CA LEU A 1011 -16.19 0.14 -37.20
C LEU A 1011 -16.28 1.55 -36.61
N GLY A 1012 -15.11 2.15 -36.37
CA GLY A 1012 -14.95 3.43 -35.68
C GLY A 1012 -14.79 4.67 -36.56
N ILE A 1013 -14.80 4.56 -37.90
CA ILE A 1013 -14.62 5.71 -38.82
C ILE A 1013 -15.93 6.09 -39.48
N ALA A 1014 -16.28 7.39 -39.47
CA ALA A 1014 -17.47 7.92 -40.14
C ALA A 1014 -17.22 8.16 -41.65
N PRO A 1015 -18.24 8.06 -42.52
CA PRO A 1015 -18.15 8.52 -43.90
C PRO A 1015 -18.18 10.06 -43.96
N ASP A 1016 -17.50 10.66 -44.93
CA ASP A 1016 -17.46 12.13 -45.13
C ASP A 1016 -18.85 12.81 -45.12
N LYS A 1017 -19.88 12.08 -45.57
CA LYS A 1017 -21.27 12.52 -45.59
C LYS A 1017 -22.21 11.39 -45.19
N LEU A 1018 -23.11 11.67 -44.27
CA LEU A 1018 -24.25 10.81 -43.98
C LEU A 1018 -25.34 11.03 -45.02
N ILE A 1019 -25.99 9.94 -45.43
CA ILE A 1019 -27.10 9.95 -46.38
C ILE A 1019 -28.23 9.14 -45.72
N TYR A 1020 -29.38 9.77 -45.51
CA TYR A 1020 -30.57 9.15 -44.91
C TYR A 1020 -31.84 9.60 -45.63
N GLN A 1021 -32.90 8.82 -45.49
CA GLN A 1021 -34.22 9.18 -46.03
C GLN A 1021 -35.10 9.73 -44.91
N GLU A 1022 -35.62 10.94 -45.09
CA GLU A 1022 -36.58 11.56 -44.17
C GLU A 1022 -37.79 12.04 -44.98
N ASN A 1023 -39.00 11.61 -44.59
CA ASN A 1023 -40.26 11.92 -45.28
C ASN A 1023 -40.30 11.56 -46.79
N GLY A 1024 -39.41 10.67 -47.24
CA GLY A 1024 -39.27 10.27 -48.65
C GLY A 1024 -38.21 11.06 -49.44
N GLU A 1025 -37.60 12.10 -48.86
CA GLU A 1025 -36.49 12.84 -49.46
C GLU A 1025 -35.14 12.30 -48.97
N THR A 1026 -34.16 12.22 -49.87
CA THR A 1026 -32.78 11.86 -49.54
C THR A 1026 -32.05 13.09 -49.00
N LYS A 1027 -31.82 13.14 -47.69
CA LYS A 1027 -31.01 14.18 -47.05
C LYS A 1027 -29.56 13.77 -46.94
N VAL A 1028 -28.69 14.77 -47.00
CA VAL A 1028 -27.23 14.65 -46.87
C VAL A 1028 -26.77 15.60 -45.76
N THR A 1029 -25.94 15.12 -44.83
CA THR A 1029 -25.53 15.88 -43.63
C THR A 1029 -24.10 15.49 -43.23
N ASP A 1030 -23.33 16.40 -42.67
CA ASP A 1030 -22.00 16.10 -42.11
C ASP A 1030 -22.17 15.26 -40.82
N PRO A 1031 -21.38 14.20 -40.61
CA PRO A 1031 -21.33 13.48 -39.34
C PRO A 1031 -21.31 14.37 -38.10
N ILE A 1032 -20.57 15.49 -38.13
CA ILE A 1032 -20.42 16.39 -36.98
C ILE A 1032 -21.74 17.05 -36.58
N ASP A 1033 -22.64 17.33 -37.52
CA ASP A 1033 -23.94 17.96 -37.22
C ASP A 1033 -24.88 16.99 -36.52
N ARG A 1034 -24.80 15.69 -36.83
CA ARG A 1034 -25.53 14.67 -36.08
C ARG A 1034 -24.90 14.42 -34.70
N LEU A 1035 -23.56 14.42 -34.63
CA LEU A 1035 -22.81 14.20 -33.38
C LEU A 1035 -22.96 15.33 -32.35
N LYS A 1036 -23.23 16.57 -32.77
CA LYS A 1036 -23.66 17.68 -31.87
C LYS A 1036 -24.93 17.37 -31.04
N SER A 1037 -25.64 16.29 -31.35
CA SER A 1037 -26.79 15.80 -30.57
C SER A 1037 -26.41 14.86 -29.41
N ILE A 1038 -25.16 14.36 -29.37
CA ILE A 1038 -24.65 13.53 -28.26
C ILE A 1038 -24.57 14.36 -26.97
N LYS A 1039 -24.84 13.73 -25.83
CA LYS A 1039 -24.56 14.30 -24.50
C LYS A 1039 -23.76 13.33 -23.64
N GLY A 1040 -22.58 13.75 -23.21
CA GLY A 1040 -21.66 12.90 -22.45
C GLY A 1040 -21.20 11.68 -23.23
N LEU A 1041 -20.95 10.60 -22.48
CA LEU A 1041 -20.29 9.38 -22.94
C LEU A 1041 -21.21 8.16 -22.88
N LEU A 1042 -22.27 8.23 -22.06
CA LEU A 1042 -23.12 7.10 -21.72
C LEU A 1042 -23.87 6.53 -22.94
N VAL A 1043 -23.82 5.21 -23.09
CA VAL A 1043 -24.57 4.44 -24.09
C VAL A 1043 -25.22 3.22 -23.47
N SER A 1044 -26.36 2.76 -24.01
CA SER A 1044 -26.95 1.48 -23.64
C SER A 1044 -26.00 0.32 -23.98
N PHE A 1045 -25.79 -0.62 -23.05
CA PHE A 1045 -25.02 -1.83 -23.33
C PHE A 1045 -25.88 -2.78 -24.20
N PRO A 1046 -25.39 -3.25 -25.36
CA PRO A 1046 -26.16 -4.16 -26.21
C PRO A 1046 -26.32 -5.52 -25.54
N LEU A 1047 -27.51 -6.11 -25.59
CA LEU A 1047 -27.85 -7.39 -24.95
C LEU A 1047 -28.06 -8.54 -25.95
N ASP A 1048 -28.36 -8.20 -27.21
CA ASP A 1048 -28.67 -9.10 -28.33
C ASP A 1048 -27.52 -9.23 -29.35
N PHE A 1049 -26.49 -8.37 -29.27
CA PHE A 1049 -25.28 -8.47 -30.08
C PHE A 1049 -24.63 -9.87 -29.99
N MET A 1050 -24.37 -10.50 -31.12
CA MET A 1050 -23.80 -11.85 -31.26
C MET A 1050 -24.61 -12.97 -30.56
N ARG A 1051 -25.93 -12.80 -30.32
CA ARG A 1051 -26.75 -13.77 -29.56
C ARG A 1051 -26.95 -15.13 -30.23
N GLU A 1052 -26.80 -15.22 -31.55
CA GLU A 1052 -27.01 -16.46 -32.32
C GLU A 1052 -25.73 -17.32 -32.39
N GLU A 1053 -24.62 -16.85 -31.81
CA GLU A 1053 -23.29 -17.48 -31.89
C GLU A 1053 -22.84 -18.07 -30.53
N ASP A 1054 -22.17 -19.21 -30.60
CA ASP A 1054 -21.33 -19.69 -29.49
C ASP A 1054 -19.98 -18.95 -29.53
N LEU A 1055 -19.75 -18.10 -28.53
CA LEU A 1055 -18.55 -17.28 -28.41
C LEU A 1055 -17.46 -17.94 -27.55
N ARG A 1056 -17.57 -19.23 -27.24
CA ARG A 1056 -16.45 -19.98 -26.63
C ARG A 1056 -15.34 -20.24 -27.67
N PRO A 1057 -14.07 -20.41 -27.24
CA PRO A 1057 -12.98 -20.80 -28.16
C PRO A 1057 -13.31 -22.09 -28.92
N ALA A 1058 -12.89 -22.18 -30.18
CA ALA A 1058 -13.09 -23.39 -30.99
C ALA A 1058 -11.91 -24.38 -30.83
N VAL A 1059 -12.14 -25.67 -31.09
CA VAL A 1059 -11.15 -26.77 -30.94
C VAL A 1059 -9.84 -26.55 -31.73
N ILE A 1060 -9.85 -25.65 -32.72
CA ILE A 1060 -8.70 -25.26 -33.55
C ILE A 1060 -7.88 -24.09 -32.97
N GLU A 1061 -8.32 -23.50 -31.87
CA GLU A 1061 -7.77 -22.29 -31.25
C GLU A 1061 -7.01 -22.65 -29.97
N SER A 1062 -5.86 -22.01 -29.71
CA SER A 1062 -5.02 -22.28 -28.54
C SER A 1062 -5.80 -22.16 -27.21
N GLU A 1063 -6.66 -21.16 -27.14
CA GLU A 1063 -7.53 -20.81 -26.02
C GLU A 1063 -8.56 -21.88 -25.66
N PHE A 1064 -8.85 -22.84 -26.55
CA PHE A 1064 -9.68 -24.01 -26.21
C PHE A 1064 -8.96 -25.00 -25.29
N TYR A 1065 -7.62 -25.05 -25.34
CA TYR A 1065 -6.78 -25.88 -24.49
C TYR A 1065 -6.32 -25.16 -23.21
N VAL A 1066 -6.65 -23.87 -23.08
CA VAL A 1066 -6.49 -23.10 -21.85
C VAL A 1066 -7.60 -23.48 -20.87
N ALA A 1067 -7.27 -23.57 -19.58
CA ALA A 1067 -8.24 -23.90 -18.54
C ALA A 1067 -9.38 -22.85 -18.51
N PRO A 1068 -10.68 -23.24 -18.58
CA PRO A 1068 -11.79 -22.28 -18.65
C PRO A 1068 -11.80 -21.21 -17.54
N GLN A 1069 -11.26 -21.55 -16.36
CA GLN A 1069 -11.09 -20.69 -15.18
C GLN A 1069 -10.12 -19.50 -15.39
N VAL A 1070 -9.52 -19.36 -16.57
CA VAL A 1070 -8.79 -18.15 -17.00
C VAL A 1070 -9.76 -17.05 -17.45
N TYR A 1071 -10.96 -17.42 -17.93
CA TYR A 1071 -11.93 -16.51 -18.57
C TYR A 1071 -13.17 -16.21 -17.72
N HIS A 1072 -13.32 -16.84 -16.55
CA HIS A 1072 -14.44 -16.62 -15.62
C HIS A 1072 -14.00 -16.62 -14.15
#